data_AF-A0A1V6BKI7-F1
#
_entry.id   AF-A0A1V6BKI7-F1
#
_cell.length_a   1.000
_cell.length_b   1.000
_cell.length_c   1.000
_cell.angle_alpha   90.00
_cell.angle_beta   90.00
_cell.angle_gamma   90.00
#
_symmetry.space_group_name_H-M   'P 1'
#
loop_
_entity.id
_entity.type
_entity.pdbx_description
1 polymer ?
#
loop_
_entity_poly.entity_id
_entity_poly.type
_entity_poly.pdbx_seq_one_letter_code
_entity_poly.pdbx_strand_id
1 'polypeptide(L)'
;MKKSLTILFIAIFSLSAAIVMAGSYRPYAEAEDASDQNTPITILNNEGESNYSSFLNTHQNSWANIDVLEYRIPDILLDSSLLKEPLLPYETSVLELENKQSADLILDIPAAGLYNIYIDYYFASYQTGDSEGYLLINDKYQYYEARQIAFRGNWKPTTADFKKDRYQNEIVPSSDKENIWYSYANGYGMIYDGSRLHQGTLAGYFEKGENKITLGLNTGKMQFGKITLTGKKQPKSYREYLESVPGGTPKFDDLLIVEPEYISFKNDVAIRIASERDPSAAPNYHTTKRLLNVVAHDAWSKGGQAITWEIEVPKTGLYQIGFKYIQYGLLDLPTFRNILINGEMPFEEMSNYPFMYTKRWNNEILHNDEGNFYFYLTAGKNTLTMVCSLDPYRFVIEEIARIMKEMQSLSLEIKRLTGGKADQYRDWVITKYLPNIESDLTGWSNEIQNIIEYGNTYSPKKNGSSEFALLKMASKKLLKLAEEPNQLPNRLTQFTDGDASVAEYLGNTMLKFYQNPLGLEKIYLLGEGVKVPRPRANIFVRLWEGIKRFILSFFNEEYGVTKVEDDEIEVWVRRSRQYIEIMQKMVDDAGLKVKFSIMPDENKLVLANASKDLPDVAMGISNWIPYDLAIRGMTVDLRQFDGFGELVSTMTKGAIIPYVYDTGVYGIPETQDFWVLFYRKDLITDQGMQVPSTWDDVVGMLPSLQRMGLNFYEPLSSYTGLKPFVATLPFLYQFGGNLYAEDGMSTTLDSEANITALKFMTNLFTIYNIPQEVTNFYNSFRYGTLPIGIANSVTYLQLLVAAPEIQGNWDLALHPGVETENGEIVRYAPAGSLGITLFKQSKKQQQAFEFVKWWMSTEVQTEFIVALQSMYGEEYMWFSANIEAFRNLPIKQAHKDIIEAQWQWAVEASRIPAAYMVERSISDAFSKIVFNGANPRIALSDAVIEANREIARKMEEFGYMKNGKKIKDYLVPTIYNIDEWLKQKE
;
A
#
# COMPACT_ATOMS: atom_id res chain seq x y z
N MET A 1 38.82 14.47 8.11
CA MET A 1 37.73 14.76 7.15
C MET A 1 36.35 14.99 7.82
N LYS A 2 36.32 15.61 9.02
CA LYS A 2 35.08 15.92 9.78
C LYS A 2 35.03 17.37 10.31
N LYS A 3 35.88 18.27 9.77
CA LYS A 3 35.99 19.69 10.22
C LYS A 3 35.94 20.75 9.11
N SER A 4 35.67 20.38 7.85
CA SER A 4 35.50 21.34 6.75
C SER A 4 34.06 21.57 6.29
N LEU A 5 33.06 20.88 6.86
CA LEU A 5 31.64 21.09 6.50
C LEU A 5 30.93 22.14 7.35
N THR A 6 31.53 22.61 8.44
CA THR A 6 30.86 23.48 9.44
C THR A 6 31.05 24.98 9.18
N ILE A 7 31.89 25.37 8.21
CA ILE A 7 32.20 26.80 7.93
C ILE A 7 31.51 27.32 6.65
N LEU A 8 30.90 26.44 5.84
CA LEU A 8 30.13 26.82 4.65
C LEU A 8 28.66 27.17 4.97
N PHE A 9 28.18 26.83 6.17
CA PHE A 9 26.79 26.99 6.61
C PHE A 9 26.47 28.30 7.35
N ILE A 10 27.48 29.14 7.65
CA ILE A 10 27.32 30.38 8.45
C ILE A 10 27.43 31.65 7.59
N ALA A 11 27.75 31.54 6.30
CA ALA A 11 27.93 32.70 5.41
C ALA A 11 26.72 33.05 4.51
N ILE A 12 25.63 32.27 4.53
CA ILE A 12 24.44 32.51 3.68
C ILE A 12 23.28 33.15 4.47
N PHE A 13 23.40 33.30 5.79
CA PHE A 13 22.30 33.74 6.66
C PHE A 13 22.31 35.23 7.07
N SER A 14 23.12 36.08 6.44
CA SER A 14 23.33 37.46 6.90
C SER A 14 23.26 38.54 5.82
N LEU A 15 22.53 38.33 4.72
CA LEU A 15 22.38 39.37 3.69
C LEU A 15 21.05 39.33 2.92
N SER A 16 19.91 39.37 3.62
CA SER A 16 18.63 39.76 2.99
C SER A 16 17.62 40.22 4.04
N ALA A 17 17.98 41.26 4.78
CA ALA A 17 17.04 42.08 5.53
C ALA A 17 17.52 43.54 5.42
N ALA A 18 16.77 44.34 4.65
CA ALA A 18 16.76 45.81 4.52
C ALA A 18 16.97 46.28 3.06
N ILE A 19 15.87 46.53 2.36
CA ILE A 19 15.49 47.84 1.81
C ILE A 19 14.02 47.73 1.39
N VAL A 20 13.18 48.48 2.11
CA VAL A 20 11.77 48.72 1.82
C VAL A 20 11.68 50.14 1.24
N MET A 21 10.71 50.32 0.32
CA MET A 21 10.17 51.58 -0.25
C MET A 21 10.81 52.15 -1.51
N ALA A 22 10.06 52.10 -2.61
CA ALA A 22 9.30 53.25 -3.12
C ALA A 22 8.43 52.81 -4.30
N GLY A 23 7.14 53.14 -4.25
CA GLY A 23 6.13 52.65 -5.17
C GLY A 23 6.03 53.41 -6.49
N SER A 24 5.21 52.87 -7.39
CA SER A 24 4.41 53.70 -8.29
C SER A 24 3.10 52.98 -8.63
N TYR A 25 2.02 53.71 -8.36
CA TYR A 25 0.62 53.39 -8.58
C TYR A 25 0.29 53.19 -10.07
N ARG A 26 -0.54 52.20 -10.39
CA ARG A 26 -1.49 52.25 -11.52
C ARG A 26 -2.84 51.69 -11.06
N PRO A 27 -3.96 52.41 -11.25
CA PRO A 27 -5.28 51.93 -10.83
C PRO A 27 -5.84 50.89 -11.80
N TYR A 28 -6.45 49.84 -11.25
CA TYR A 28 -7.35 48.94 -11.96
C TYR A 28 -8.76 49.54 -11.99
N ALA A 29 -9.44 49.34 -13.12
CA ALA A 29 -10.83 49.72 -13.34
C ALA A 29 -11.78 48.77 -12.58
N GLU A 30 -12.81 49.36 -11.99
CA GLU A 30 -13.96 48.67 -11.38
C GLU A 30 -14.79 47.95 -12.46
N ALA A 31 -15.26 46.76 -12.13
CA ALA A 31 -16.41 46.14 -12.80
C ALA A 31 -17.31 45.51 -11.72
N GLU A 32 -18.61 45.77 -11.90
CA GLU A 32 -19.68 45.80 -10.92
C GLU A 32 -20.16 44.44 -10.38
N ASP A 33 -20.82 44.54 -9.23
CA ASP A 33 -21.61 43.53 -8.53
C ASP A 33 -22.58 42.77 -9.44
N ALA A 34 -22.57 41.44 -9.30
CA ALA A 34 -23.71 40.59 -9.62
C ALA A 34 -24.07 39.80 -8.36
N SER A 35 -24.95 40.39 -7.55
CA SER A 35 -25.63 39.76 -6.43
C SER A 35 -26.74 38.82 -6.91
N ASP A 36 -27.06 37.86 -6.03
CA ASP A 36 -28.26 37.04 -5.98
C ASP A 36 -28.36 35.81 -6.87
N GLN A 37 -27.77 34.69 -6.40
CA GLN A 37 -28.48 33.42 -6.20
C GLN A 37 -27.84 32.62 -5.03
N ASN A 38 -28.06 33.07 -3.80
CA ASN A 38 -27.69 32.31 -2.59
C ASN A 38 -28.83 31.34 -2.22
N THR A 39 -28.83 30.15 -2.83
CA THR A 39 -29.55 29.01 -2.22
C THR A 39 -28.51 28.21 -1.44
N PRO A 40 -28.65 28.06 -0.11
CA PRO A 40 -27.72 27.24 0.66
C PRO A 40 -27.89 25.78 0.22
N ILE A 41 -26.91 25.27 -0.53
CA ILE A 41 -26.78 23.83 -0.76
C ILE A 41 -26.41 23.26 0.60
N THR A 42 -27.36 22.58 1.23
CA THR A 42 -27.14 21.80 2.45
C THR A 42 -26.06 20.78 2.13
N ILE A 43 -24.86 20.98 2.70
CA ILE A 43 -23.85 19.94 2.76
C ILE A 43 -24.51 18.81 3.55
N LEU A 44 -24.78 17.68 2.89
CA LEU A 44 -25.13 16.46 3.59
C LEU A 44 -23.86 16.00 4.31
N ASN A 45 -23.59 16.62 5.46
CA ASN A 45 -22.76 16.01 6.46
C ASN A 45 -23.39 14.64 6.74
N ASN A 46 -22.58 13.58 6.82
CA ASN A 46 -22.96 12.28 7.36
C ASN A 46 -23.28 12.38 8.87
N GLU A 47 -24.08 13.36 9.26
CA GLU A 47 -24.41 13.81 10.63
C GLU A 47 -25.29 12.82 11.40
N GLY A 48 -25.58 11.63 10.84
CA GLY A 48 -26.47 10.64 11.47
C GLY A 48 -25.78 9.46 12.15
N GLU A 49 -24.57 9.09 11.73
CA GLU A 49 -23.95 7.82 12.14
C GLU A 49 -22.66 8.05 12.92
N SER A 50 -22.59 7.51 14.12
CA SER A 50 -21.38 7.54 14.94
C SER A 50 -20.44 6.38 14.59
N ASN A 51 -19.16 6.48 14.98
CA ASN A 51 -18.24 5.35 14.88
C ASN A 51 -18.63 4.26 15.90
N TYR A 52 -18.09 3.05 15.72
CA TYR A 52 -18.45 1.90 16.56
C TYR A 52 -18.16 2.14 18.05
N SER A 53 -17.05 2.81 18.38
CA SER A 53 -16.74 3.25 19.76
C SER A 53 -17.84 4.11 20.37
N SER A 54 -18.31 5.12 19.64
CA SER A 54 -19.40 5.99 20.10
C SER A 54 -20.72 5.22 20.21
N PHE A 55 -21.04 4.38 19.23
CA PHE A 55 -22.20 3.51 19.27
C PHE A 55 -22.20 2.59 20.51
N LEU A 56 -21.08 1.92 20.80
CA LEU A 56 -20.93 1.09 21.99
C LEU A 56 -21.10 1.90 23.27
N ASN A 57 -20.51 3.09 23.36
CA ASN A 57 -20.65 3.95 24.53
C ASN A 57 -22.10 4.37 24.79
N THR A 58 -22.87 4.66 23.73
CA THR A 58 -24.31 4.97 23.84
C THR A 58 -25.14 3.77 24.31
N HIS A 59 -24.74 2.54 23.94
CA HIS A 59 -25.49 1.31 24.23
C HIS A 59 -24.85 0.42 25.31
N GLN A 60 -23.80 0.88 26.01
CA GLN A 60 -22.99 0.05 26.91
C GLN A 60 -23.76 -0.59 28.06
N ASN A 61 -24.90 -0.02 28.45
CA ASN A 61 -25.76 -0.52 29.53
C ASN A 61 -26.92 -1.39 29.02
N SER A 62 -26.99 -1.63 27.71
CA SER A 62 -28.10 -2.30 27.04
C SER A 62 -27.75 -3.72 26.57
N TRP A 63 -26.63 -4.29 27.03
CA TRP A 63 -26.26 -5.67 26.67
C TRP A 63 -27.35 -6.65 27.06
N ALA A 64 -27.73 -7.50 26.11
CA ALA A 64 -28.69 -8.55 26.38
C ALA A 64 -28.11 -9.59 27.35
N ASN A 65 -28.92 -10.00 28.32
CA ASN A 65 -28.57 -11.09 29.24
C ASN A 65 -29.00 -12.43 28.62
N ILE A 66 -28.27 -12.87 27.60
CA ILE A 66 -28.47 -14.15 26.95
C ILE A 66 -27.13 -14.85 26.72
N ASP A 67 -27.13 -16.18 26.80
CA ASP A 67 -25.95 -16.97 26.49
C ASP A 67 -25.72 -17.02 24.98
N VAL A 68 -26.64 -17.64 24.23
CA VAL A 68 -26.53 -17.83 22.78
C VAL A 68 -27.93 -17.90 22.14
N LEU A 69 -28.10 -17.24 20.98
CA LEU A 69 -29.21 -17.39 20.04
C LEU A 69 -28.66 -17.79 18.68
N GLU A 70 -29.26 -18.78 18.02
CA GLU A 70 -28.79 -19.29 16.73
C GLU A 70 -29.93 -19.27 15.70
N TYR A 71 -29.66 -18.72 14.52
CA TYR A 71 -30.60 -18.67 13.41
C TYR A 71 -29.97 -19.24 12.15
N ARG A 72 -30.55 -20.31 11.60
CA ARG A 72 -30.11 -20.88 10.32
C ARG A 72 -30.57 -19.96 9.20
N ILE A 73 -29.66 -19.54 8.34
CA ILE A 73 -29.95 -18.58 7.27
C ILE A 73 -31.10 -19.02 6.35
N PRO A 74 -31.22 -20.31 5.94
CA PRO A 74 -32.34 -20.75 5.11
C PRO A 74 -33.73 -20.55 5.73
N ASP A 75 -33.83 -20.54 7.06
CA ASP A 75 -35.12 -20.41 7.77
C ASP A 75 -35.56 -18.95 7.91
N ILE A 76 -34.62 -18.00 7.77
CA ILE A 76 -34.83 -16.57 7.99
C ILE A 76 -34.67 -15.74 6.72
N LEU A 77 -34.24 -16.34 5.62
CA LEU A 77 -33.99 -15.67 4.33
C LEU A 77 -35.29 -15.38 3.59
N LEU A 78 -35.48 -14.13 3.14
CA LEU A 78 -36.67 -13.73 2.38
C LEU A 78 -36.65 -14.24 0.93
N ASP A 79 -35.49 -14.24 0.27
CA ASP A 79 -35.33 -14.69 -1.12
C ASP A 79 -34.63 -16.04 -1.21
N SER A 80 -35.42 -17.11 -1.27
CA SER A 80 -34.91 -18.48 -1.41
C SER A 80 -34.13 -18.76 -2.70
N SER A 81 -34.19 -17.88 -3.72
CA SER A 81 -33.45 -18.08 -4.98
C SER A 81 -31.93 -17.99 -4.82
N LEU A 82 -31.47 -17.36 -3.74
CA LEU A 82 -30.06 -17.22 -3.38
C LEU A 82 -29.51 -18.44 -2.61
N LEU A 83 -30.35 -19.42 -2.28
CA LEU A 83 -29.91 -20.66 -1.63
C LEU A 83 -29.17 -21.57 -2.61
N LYS A 84 -28.07 -22.15 -2.14
CA LYS A 84 -27.24 -23.13 -2.85
C LYS A 84 -26.96 -24.35 -1.97
N GLU A 85 -26.58 -25.44 -2.63
CA GLU A 85 -25.93 -26.56 -1.95
C GLU A 85 -24.57 -26.10 -1.42
N PRO A 86 -24.20 -26.50 -0.19
CA PRO A 86 -22.96 -26.07 0.41
C PRO A 86 -21.76 -26.76 -0.27
N LEU A 87 -20.71 -26.00 -0.53
CA LEU A 87 -19.48 -26.49 -1.19
C LEU A 87 -18.64 -27.39 -0.27
N LEU A 88 -18.82 -27.26 1.04
CA LEU A 88 -18.33 -28.17 2.08
C LEU A 88 -19.50 -28.70 2.89
N PRO A 89 -19.42 -29.92 3.47
CA PRO A 89 -20.49 -30.46 4.30
C PRO A 89 -20.99 -29.45 5.34
N TYR A 90 -22.27 -29.13 5.26
CA TYR A 90 -22.99 -28.26 6.18
C TYR A 90 -24.39 -28.85 6.41
N GLU A 91 -25.02 -28.55 7.54
CA GLU A 91 -26.24 -29.23 7.97
C GLU A 91 -27.45 -28.98 7.05
N THR A 92 -27.45 -27.86 6.32
CA THR A 92 -28.55 -27.41 5.45
C THR A 92 -28.01 -26.73 4.19
N SER A 93 -28.92 -26.32 3.29
CA SER A 93 -28.60 -25.33 2.26
C SER A 93 -28.01 -24.06 2.86
N VAL A 94 -27.32 -23.26 2.05
CA VAL A 94 -26.61 -22.05 2.49
C VAL A 94 -26.91 -20.89 1.54
N LEU A 95 -26.79 -19.67 2.05
CA LEU A 95 -26.88 -18.46 1.23
C LEU A 95 -25.56 -18.25 0.49
N GLU A 96 -25.58 -18.11 -0.83
CA GLU A 96 -24.40 -17.71 -1.60
C GLU A 96 -24.54 -16.27 -2.08
N LEU A 97 -23.54 -15.43 -1.78
CA LEU A 97 -23.46 -14.07 -2.31
C LEU A 97 -22.16 -13.89 -3.10
N GLU A 98 -22.29 -13.12 -4.18
CA GLU A 98 -21.20 -12.61 -5.01
C GLU A 98 -21.15 -11.07 -4.95
N ASN A 99 -20.17 -10.48 -5.61
CA ASN A 99 -19.95 -9.03 -5.66
C ASN A 99 -21.25 -8.25 -5.94
N LYS A 100 -21.53 -7.25 -5.08
CA LYS A 100 -22.70 -6.35 -5.13
C LYS A 100 -24.06 -7.04 -4.92
N GLN A 101 -24.08 -8.28 -4.43
CA GLN A 101 -25.30 -8.94 -4.00
C GLN A 101 -25.54 -8.75 -2.50
N SER A 102 -26.80 -8.80 -2.10
CA SER A 102 -27.23 -8.77 -0.71
C SER A 102 -28.47 -9.60 -0.50
N ALA A 103 -28.69 -9.99 0.75
CA ALA A 103 -29.84 -10.76 1.19
C ALA A 103 -30.44 -10.13 2.45
N ASP A 104 -31.78 -10.14 2.50
CA ASP A 104 -32.55 -9.72 3.65
C ASP A 104 -32.98 -10.95 4.47
N LEU A 105 -32.70 -10.89 5.78
CA LEU A 105 -32.89 -11.94 6.76
C LEU A 105 -33.79 -11.42 7.89
N ILE A 106 -34.73 -12.22 8.37
CA ILE A 106 -35.68 -11.85 9.42
C ILE A 106 -35.42 -12.66 10.69
N LEU A 107 -34.97 -11.99 11.76
CA LEU A 107 -34.66 -12.61 13.04
C LEU A 107 -35.69 -12.20 14.08
N ASP A 108 -36.27 -13.17 14.80
CA ASP A 108 -37.13 -12.90 15.95
C ASP A 108 -36.28 -12.86 17.24
N ILE A 109 -36.19 -11.68 17.86
CA ILE A 109 -35.30 -11.40 18.98
C ILE A 109 -36.09 -11.37 20.30
N PRO A 110 -35.72 -12.16 21.32
CA PRO A 110 -36.52 -12.32 22.54
C PRO A 110 -36.53 -11.07 23.44
N ALA A 111 -35.47 -10.27 23.41
CA ALA A 111 -35.31 -9.07 24.22
C ALA A 111 -34.55 -7.98 23.46
N ALA A 112 -35.01 -6.73 23.56
CA ALA A 112 -34.27 -5.61 23.00
C ALA A 112 -32.93 -5.46 23.72
N GLY A 113 -31.86 -5.15 22.99
CA GLY A 113 -30.54 -4.99 23.58
C GLY A 113 -29.40 -5.09 22.56
N LEU A 114 -28.19 -4.94 23.06
CA LEU A 114 -26.95 -5.08 22.33
C LEU A 114 -26.48 -6.54 22.35
N TYR A 115 -26.15 -7.07 21.18
CA TYR A 115 -25.72 -8.45 20.97
C TYR A 115 -24.43 -8.48 20.15
N ASN A 116 -23.49 -9.36 20.54
CA ASN A 116 -22.37 -9.74 19.69
C ASN A 116 -22.89 -10.56 18.52
N ILE A 117 -22.42 -10.27 17.32
CA ILE A 117 -22.87 -10.93 16.09
C ILE A 117 -21.76 -11.86 15.59
N TYR A 118 -22.12 -13.09 15.29
CA TYR A 118 -21.26 -14.07 14.61
C TYR A 118 -21.99 -14.59 13.39
N ILE A 119 -21.26 -14.83 12.31
CA ILE A 119 -21.79 -15.35 11.06
C ILE A 119 -20.95 -16.55 10.67
N ASP A 120 -21.59 -17.68 10.37
CA ASP A 120 -20.91 -18.82 9.78
C ASP A 120 -20.68 -18.53 8.29
N TYR A 121 -19.43 -18.57 7.83
CA TYR A 121 -19.09 -18.29 6.45
C TYR A 121 -18.06 -19.25 5.87
N TYR A 122 -18.06 -19.35 4.54
CA TYR A 122 -17.15 -20.15 3.75
C TYR A 122 -16.73 -19.39 2.47
N PHE A 123 -15.45 -19.44 2.11
CA PHE A 123 -14.93 -18.81 0.90
C PHE A 123 -15.17 -19.72 -0.31
N ALA A 124 -16.07 -19.32 -1.20
CA ALA A 124 -16.40 -20.07 -2.42
C ALA A 124 -15.47 -19.75 -3.60
N SER A 125 -14.49 -18.86 -3.41
CA SER A 125 -13.38 -18.60 -4.33
C SER A 125 -12.06 -18.33 -3.60
N TYR A 126 -10.95 -18.57 -4.28
CA TYR A 126 -9.62 -18.26 -3.76
C TYR A 126 -9.30 -16.78 -3.90
N GLN A 127 -8.79 -16.16 -2.83
CA GLN A 127 -8.20 -14.83 -2.81
C GLN A 127 -7.27 -14.70 -1.59
N THR A 128 -6.18 -13.97 -1.71
CA THR A 128 -5.22 -13.77 -0.60
C THR A 128 -5.72 -12.80 0.47
N GLY A 129 -6.56 -11.84 0.07
CA GLY A 129 -7.15 -10.84 0.96
C GLY A 129 -8.46 -11.24 1.61
N ASP A 130 -8.92 -10.37 2.51
CA ASP A 130 -10.24 -10.49 3.16
C ASP A 130 -11.36 -10.28 2.13
N SER A 131 -12.47 -10.98 2.32
CA SER A 131 -13.72 -10.65 1.61
C SER A 131 -14.43 -9.55 2.39
N GLU A 132 -14.97 -8.57 1.68
CA GLU A 132 -15.62 -7.41 2.31
C GLU A 132 -17.13 -7.48 2.12
N GLY A 133 -17.87 -7.32 3.21
CA GLY A 133 -19.32 -7.18 3.18
C GLY A 133 -19.79 -5.97 3.98
N TYR A 134 -21.10 -5.92 4.19
CA TYR A 134 -21.76 -4.89 4.99
C TYR A 134 -22.99 -5.47 5.69
N LEU A 135 -23.41 -4.82 6.77
CA LEU A 135 -24.56 -5.22 7.56
C LEU A 135 -25.46 -4.01 7.86
N LEU A 136 -26.75 -4.15 7.58
CA LEU A 136 -27.77 -3.23 8.09
C LEU A 136 -28.64 -3.98 9.10
N ILE A 137 -29.05 -3.28 10.16
CA ILE A 137 -30.04 -3.75 11.11
C ILE A 137 -31.20 -2.78 11.07
N ASN A 138 -32.39 -3.27 10.72
CA ASN A 138 -33.61 -2.50 10.52
C ASN A 138 -33.41 -1.34 9.52
N ASP A 139 -32.85 -1.68 8.35
CA ASP A 139 -32.57 -0.79 7.22
C ASP A 139 -31.61 0.37 7.54
N LYS A 140 -30.82 0.25 8.62
CA LYS A 140 -29.84 1.25 9.05
C LYS A 140 -28.47 0.66 9.27
N TYR A 141 -27.45 1.43 8.91
CA TYR A 141 -26.11 1.23 9.43
C TYR A 141 -26.09 1.83 10.83
N GLN A 142 -25.92 1.00 11.85
CA GLN A 142 -25.94 1.47 13.25
C GLN A 142 -24.68 2.24 13.62
N TYR A 143 -23.60 2.04 12.87
CA TYR A 143 -22.31 2.70 12.99
C TYR A 143 -21.55 2.60 11.66
N TYR A 144 -20.58 3.49 11.47
CA TYR A 144 -19.84 3.65 10.21
C TYR A 144 -19.18 2.36 9.71
N GLU A 145 -18.58 1.59 10.61
CA GLU A 145 -17.84 0.37 10.32
C GLU A 145 -18.74 -0.78 9.82
N ALA A 146 -20.06 -0.71 10.05
CA ALA A 146 -21.01 -1.71 9.55
C ALA A 146 -21.11 -1.71 8.01
N ARG A 147 -20.63 -0.66 7.34
CA ARG A 147 -20.49 -0.57 5.87
C ARG A 147 -19.40 -1.48 5.31
N GLN A 148 -18.50 -1.91 6.17
CA GLN A 148 -17.31 -2.62 5.76
C GLN A 148 -16.87 -3.64 6.82
N ILE A 149 -17.51 -4.80 6.74
CA ILE A 149 -17.18 -5.96 7.55
C ILE A 149 -16.18 -6.81 6.76
N ALA A 150 -15.08 -7.19 7.41
CA ALA A 150 -14.04 -8.04 6.85
C ALA A 150 -14.23 -9.50 7.29
N PHE A 151 -14.36 -10.40 6.32
CA PHE A 151 -14.32 -11.85 6.50
C PHE A 151 -12.93 -12.38 6.16
N ARG A 152 -12.29 -13.05 7.11
CA ARG A 152 -10.88 -13.44 7.04
C ARG A 152 -10.71 -14.94 7.16
N GLY A 153 -9.92 -15.51 6.24
CA GLY A 153 -9.59 -16.93 6.25
C GLY A 153 -8.33 -17.23 7.08
N ASN A 154 -8.22 -18.46 7.54
CA ASN A 154 -6.97 -19.02 8.05
C ASN A 154 -6.12 -19.55 6.89
N TRP A 155 -4.83 -19.59 7.13
CA TRP A 155 -3.81 -20.04 6.20
C TRP A 155 -2.91 -21.02 6.92
N LYS A 156 -2.63 -22.14 6.24
CA LYS A 156 -1.78 -23.20 6.73
C LYS A 156 -0.54 -23.32 5.84
N PRO A 157 0.67 -23.38 6.40
CA PRO A 157 1.85 -23.70 5.61
C PRO A 157 1.68 -25.03 4.87
N THR A 158 2.06 -25.05 3.59
CA THR A 158 1.98 -26.23 2.71
C THR A 158 2.84 -27.40 3.19
N THR A 159 3.88 -27.12 3.98
CA THR A 159 4.80 -28.10 4.56
C THR A 159 5.35 -27.59 5.89
N ALA A 160 5.62 -28.51 6.81
CA ALA A 160 6.37 -28.23 8.04
C ALA A 160 7.90 -28.24 7.79
N ASP A 161 8.36 -28.92 6.74
CA ASP A 161 9.78 -28.98 6.40
C ASP A 161 10.19 -27.80 5.53
N PHE A 162 11.19 -27.03 5.99
CA PHE A 162 11.76 -25.93 5.22
C PHE A 162 12.68 -26.47 4.12
N LYS A 163 12.20 -26.38 2.87
CA LYS A 163 13.01 -26.71 1.69
C LYS A 163 14.22 -25.80 1.62
N LYS A 164 15.32 -26.33 1.09
CA LYS A 164 16.57 -25.59 0.92
C LYS A 164 16.77 -25.18 -0.54
N ASP A 165 17.28 -23.97 -0.75
CA ASP A 165 17.76 -23.52 -2.05
C ASP A 165 19.08 -24.22 -2.43
N ARG A 166 19.54 -24.01 -3.67
CA ARG A 166 20.84 -24.51 -4.15
C ARG A 166 22.04 -24.04 -3.28
N TYR A 167 21.87 -22.99 -2.48
CA TYR A 167 22.87 -22.48 -1.55
C TYR A 167 22.71 -23.04 -0.13
N GLN A 168 21.81 -23.99 0.11
CA GLN A 168 21.50 -24.56 1.43
C GLN A 168 20.87 -23.57 2.44
N ASN A 169 20.27 -22.48 1.96
CA ASN A 169 19.41 -21.63 2.77
C ASN A 169 17.99 -22.19 2.80
N GLU A 170 17.29 -22.04 3.90
CA GLU A 170 15.87 -22.39 4.01
C GLU A 170 14.99 -21.35 3.32
N ILE A 171 13.96 -21.83 2.62
CA ILE A 171 12.98 -21.03 1.89
C ILE A 171 11.68 -21.03 2.66
N VAL A 172 11.04 -19.87 2.75
CA VAL A 172 9.73 -19.71 3.38
C VAL A 172 8.71 -20.61 2.64
N PRO A 173 7.92 -21.44 3.34
CA PRO A 173 6.90 -22.25 2.68
C PRO A 173 5.72 -21.39 2.20
N SER A 174 5.15 -21.74 1.05
CA SER A 174 3.84 -21.22 0.62
C SER A 174 2.75 -21.62 1.62
N SER A 175 1.66 -20.87 1.66
CA SER A 175 0.52 -21.14 2.53
C SER A 175 -0.77 -21.32 1.73
N ASP A 176 -1.56 -22.33 2.11
CA ASP A 176 -2.88 -22.60 1.53
C ASP A 176 -3.98 -22.05 2.43
N LYS A 177 -5.04 -21.50 1.84
CA LYS A 177 -6.22 -21.09 2.60
C LYS A 177 -6.91 -22.33 3.16
N GLU A 178 -7.26 -22.27 4.43
CA GLU A 178 -7.94 -23.36 5.10
C GLU A 178 -9.38 -23.48 4.58
N ASN A 179 -9.69 -24.68 4.09
CA ASN A 179 -10.97 -25.00 3.48
C ASN A 179 -11.96 -25.51 4.55
N ILE A 180 -12.45 -24.61 5.39
CA ILE A 180 -13.37 -24.90 6.51
C ILE A 180 -14.52 -23.89 6.57
N TRP A 181 -15.60 -24.26 7.25
CA TRP A 181 -16.60 -23.30 7.73
C TRP A 181 -16.04 -22.53 8.92
N TYR A 182 -15.95 -21.21 8.80
CA TYR A 182 -15.59 -20.31 9.88
C TYR A 182 -16.86 -20.03 10.67
N SER A 183 -16.95 -20.49 11.92
CA SER A 183 -18.20 -20.52 12.68
C SER A 183 -18.03 -20.08 14.13
N TYR A 184 -19.13 -19.77 14.81
CA TYR A 184 -19.10 -19.55 16.26
C TYR A 184 -18.55 -20.78 17.01
N ALA A 185 -18.96 -21.98 16.58
CA ALA A 185 -18.63 -23.24 17.26
C ALA A 185 -17.14 -23.60 17.27
N ASN A 186 -16.37 -23.14 16.26
CA ASN A 186 -14.92 -23.31 16.21
C ASN A 186 -14.14 -22.02 16.51
N GLY A 187 -14.82 -20.97 16.98
CA GLY A 187 -14.19 -19.73 17.44
C GLY A 187 -13.79 -18.73 16.36
N TYR A 188 -14.16 -18.93 15.09
CA TYR A 188 -13.73 -18.09 13.96
C TYR A 188 -14.82 -17.23 13.31
N GLY A 189 -16.11 -17.49 13.56
CA GLY A 189 -17.25 -16.82 12.92
C GLY A 189 -17.46 -15.35 13.32
N MET A 190 -16.43 -14.68 13.82
CA MET A 190 -16.49 -13.27 14.21
C MET A 190 -16.48 -12.35 12.98
N ILE A 191 -17.23 -11.25 13.07
CA ILE A 191 -17.23 -10.15 12.11
C ILE A 191 -16.50 -8.94 12.68
N TYR A 192 -15.76 -8.23 11.83
CA TYR A 192 -14.88 -7.16 12.27
C TYR A 192 -14.83 -6.04 11.24
N ASP A 193 -14.44 -4.85 11.68
CA ASP A 193 -14.07 -3.77 10.77
C ASP A 193 -12.68 -4.01 10.15
N GLY A 194 -12.38 -3.33 9.05
CA GLY A 194 -11.10 -3.48 8.33
C GLY A 194 -9.87 -3.00 9.12
N SER A 195 -10.04 -2.07 10.07
CA SER A 195 -8.96 -1.50 10.88
C SER A 195 -8.62 -2.32 12.13
N ARG A 196 -9.54 -3.19 12.58
CA ARG A 196 -9.35 -4.13 13.71
C ARG A 196 -8.93 -3.42 15.00
N LEU A 197 -9.50 -2.24 15.25
CA LEU A 197 -9.22 -1.44 16.44
C LEU A 197 -9.89 -1.99 17.70
N HIS A 198 -10.97 -2.76 17.53
CA HIS A 198 -11.74 -3.32 18.63
C HIS A 198 -11.36 -4.77 18.93
N GLN A 199 -11.35 -5.11 20.21
CA GLN A 199 -11.32 -6.49 20.63
C GLN A 199 -12.70 -7.16 20.43
N GLY A 200 -12.67 -8.38 19.89
CA GLY A 200 -13.85 -9.22 19.73
C GLY A 200 -14.62 -8.91 18.44
N THR A 201 -15.79 -9.56 18.30
CA THR A 201 -16.68 -9.37 17.15
C THR A 201 -17.48 -8.06 17.26
N LEU A 202 -17.93 -7.51 16.14
CA LEU A 202 -18.84 -6.38 16.13
C LEU A 202 -20.21 -6.75 16.73
N ALA A 203 -20.81 -5.79 17.43
CA ALA A 203 -22.09 -5.90 18.09
C ALA A 203 -23.14 -4.99 17.46
N GLY A 204 -24.40 -5.43 17.47
CA GLY A 204 -25.54 -4.66 16.97
C GLY A 204 -26.66 -4.57 18.01
N TYR A 205 -27.39 -3.47 17.99
CA TYR A 205 -28.56 -3.27 18.83
C TYR A 205 -29.80 -3.80 18.12
N PHE A 206 -30.55 -4.67 18.76
CA PHE A 206 -31.75 -5.27 18.22
C PHE A 206 -32.96 -4.85 19.04
N GLU A 207 -34.09 -4.64 18.38
CA GLU A 207 -35.38 -4.45 19.03
C GLU A 207 -35.96 -5.80 19.48
N LYS A 208 -36.93 -5.80 20.38
CA LYS A 208 -37.65 -7.03 20.71
C LYS A 208 -38.62 -7.39 19.59
N GLY A 209 -38.65 -8.66 19.20
CA GLY A 209 -39.49 -9.20 18.14
C GLY A 209 -38.75 -9.25 16.81
N GLU A 210 -39.48 -9.06 15.72
CA GLU A 210 -38.95 -9.15 14.36
C GLU A 210 -37.94 -8.03 14.06
N ASN A 211 -36.73 -8.39 13.64
CA ASN A 211 -35.70 -7.49 13.15
C ASN A 211 -35.24 -7.93 11.77
N LYS A 212 -35.04 -6.95 10.88
CA LYS A 212 -34.50 -7.18 9.55
C LYS A 212 -33.00 -6.99 9.55
N ILE A 213 -32.25 -7.99 9.11
CA ILE A 213 -30.83 -7.90 8.84
C ILE A 213 -30.61 -7.93 7.32
N THR A 214 -29.93 -6.93 6.77
CA THR A 214 -29.43 -7.00 5.38
C THR A 214 -27.95 -7.31 5.42
N LEU A 215 -27.56 -8.47 4.91
CA LEU A 215 -26.16 -8.87 4.70
C LEU A 215 -25.82 -8.71 3.23
N GLY A 216 -24.77 -7.93 2.92
CA GLY A 216 -24.30 -7.76 1.55
C GLY A 216 -22.81 -8.03 1.39
N LEU A 217 -22.40 -8.33 0.16
CA LEU A 217 -21.01 -8.58 -0.19
C LEU A 217 -20.52 -7.53 -1.18
N ASN A 218 -19.54 -6.73 -0.76
CA ASN A 218 -18.85 -5.75 -1.59
C ASN A 218 -17.81 -6.43 -2.49
N THR A 219 -17.06 -7.40 -1.94
CA THR A 219 -16.01 -8.14 -2.65
C THR A 219 -15.92 -9.60 -2.22
N GLY A 220 -15.73 -10.48 -3.21
CA GLY A 220 -15.55 -11.91 -3.03
C GLY A 220 -16.74 -12.74 -3.51
N LYS A 221 -16.66 -14.04 -3.25
CA LYS A 221 -17.76 -14.99 -3.42
C LYS A 221 -17.78 -15.90 -2.20
N MET A 222 -18.89 -15.90 -1.46
CA MET A 222 -18.97 -16.54 -0.14
C MET A 222 -20.29 -17.27 0.05
N GLN A 223 -20.24 -18.34 0.85
CA GLN A 223 -21.43 -19.01 1.37
C GLN A 223 -21.61 -18.70 2.86
N PHE A 224 -22.85 -18.52 3.31
CA PHE A 224 -23.23 -18.17 4.67
C PHE A 224 -24.24 -19.17 5.23
N GLY A 225 -24.00 -19.66 6.46
CA GLY A 225 -24.77 -20.75 7.05
C GLY A 225 -25.75 -20.33 8.16
N LYS A 226 -25.22 -19.74 9.24
CA LYS A 226 -25.95 -19.41 10.48
C LYS A 226 -25.55 -18.02 10.96
N ILE A 227 -26.48 -17.31 11.58
CA ILE A 227 -26.18 -16.13 12.41
C ILE A 227 -26.32 -16.52 13.88
N THR A 228 -25.30 -16.24 14.67
CA THR A 228 -25.29 -16.48 16.12
C THR A 228 -25.18 -15.16 16.85
N LEU A 229 -26.07 -14.92 17.82
CA LEU A 229 -26.09 -13.73 18.67
C LEU A 229 -25.80 -14.11 20.11
N THR A 230 -24.92 -13.37 20.79
CA THR A 230 -24.63 -13.58 22.22
C THR A 230 -24.71 -12.29 23.01
N GLY A 231 -24.98 -12.37 24.31
CA GLY A 231 -24.77 -11.26 25.22
C GLY A 231 -23.29 -10.92 25.42
N LYS A 232 -23.00 -10.03 26.38
CA LYS A 232 -21.62 -9.70 26.78
C LYS A 232 -21.03 -10.84 27.60
N LYS A 233 -20.10 -11.59 27.02
CA LYS A 233 -19.33 -12.62 27.74
C LYS A 233 -18.12 -11.95 28.40
N GLN A 234 -18.14 -11.79 29.73
CA GLN A 234 -16.95 -11.35 30.46
C GLN A 234 -16.03 -12.55 30.73
N PRO A 235 -14.73 -12.48 30.39
CA PRO A 235 -13.77 -13.49 30.81
C PRO A 235 -13.68 -13.50 32.34
N LYS A 236 -13.40 -14.68 32.91
CA LYS A 236 -13.17 -14.83 34.36
C LYS A 236 -11.91 -14.09 34.78
N SER A 237 -11.83 -13.62 36.02
CA SER A 237 -10.56 -13.20 36.61
C SER A 237 -9.58 -14.37 36.72
N TYR A 238 -8.27 -14.12 36.77
CA TYR A 238 -7.29 -15.19 36.96
C TYR A 238 -7.55 -16.03 38.22
N ARG A 239 -8.01 -15.40 39.31
CA ARG A 239 -8.36 -16.09 40.55
C ARG A 239 -9.53 -17.08 40.34
N GLU A 240 -10.60 -16.64 39.70
CA GLU A 240 -11.76 -17.50 39.39
C GLU A 240 -11.41 -18.61 38.40
N TYR A 241 -10.50 -18.32 37.46
CA TYR A 241 -9.95 -19.32 36.56
C TYR A 241 -9.23 -20.43 37.33
N LEU A 242 -8.30 -20.09 38.22
CA LEU A 242 -7.59 -21.07 39.04
C LEU A 242 -8.53 -21.87 39.96
N GLU A 243 -9.55 -21.23 40.52
CA GLU A 243 -10.58 -21.92 41.31
C GLU A 243 -11.40 -22.91 40.47
N SER A 244 -11.52 -22.67 39.16
CA SER A 244 -12.20 -23.59 38.23
C SER A 244 -11.35 -24.77 37.76
N VAL A 245 -10.03 -24.73 37.98
CA VAL A 245 -9.12 -25.84 37.68
C VAL A 245 -9.37 -26.99 38.66
N PRO A 246 -9.40 -28.27 38.22
CA PRO A 246 -9.57 -29.40 39.11
C PRO A 246 -8.58 -29.39 40.29
N GLY A 247 -9.11 -29.55 41.51
CA GLY A 247 -8.30 -29.57 42.73
C GLY A 247 -7.24 -30.67 42.71
N GLY A 248 -6.01 -30.36 43.15
CA GLY A 248 -4.89 -31.30 43.14
C GLY A 248 -4.18 -31.45 41.78
N THR A 249 -4.53 -30.62 40.79
CA THR A 249 -3.81 -30.58 39.51
C THR A 249 -2.32 -30.31 39.73
N PRO A 250 -1.42 -31.20 39.26
CA PRO A 250 0.01 -31.03 39.47
C PRO A 250 0.55 -29.85 38.66
N LYS A 251 1.52 -29.13 39.22
CA LYS A 251 2.32 -28.19 38.45
C LYS A 251 3.31 -28.96 37.59
N PHE A 252 3.55 -28.47 36.38
CA PHE A 252 4.66 -28.93 35.56
C PHE A 252 5.98 -28.64 36.29
N ASP A 253 7.00 -29.47 36.04
CA ASP A 253 8.29 -29.48 36.76
C ASP A 253 9.51 -29.48 35.82
N ASP A 254 9.27 -29.40 34.50
CA ASP A 254 10.30 -29.39 33.47
C ASP A 254 10.16 -28.16 32.55
N LEU A 255 10.90 -28.14 31.45
CA LEU A 255 10.85 -27.13 30.40
C LEU A 255 10.57 -27.79 29.04
N LEU A 256 9.52 -27.34 28.36
CA LEU A 256 9.25 -27.66 26.97
C LEU A 256 9.45 -26.39 26.13
N ILE A 257 10.23 -26.52 25.05
CA ILE A 257 10.51 -25.43 24.11
C ILE A 257 9.74 -25.71 22.82
N VAL A 258 8.95 -24.74 22.39
CA VAL A 258 8.25 -24.75 21.10
C VAL A 258 8.90 -23.71 20.19
N GLU A 259 9.19 -24.12 18.97
CA GLU A 259 9.82 -23.33 17.93
C GLU A 259 8.74 -22.55 17.15
N PRO A 260 8.64 -21.22 17.30
CA PRO A 260 7.51 -20.44 16.80
C PRO A 260 7.47 -20.33 15.26
N GLU A 261 8.56 -20.65 14.57
CA GLU A 261 8.63 -20.72 13.11
C GLU A 261 7.78 -21.86 12.53
N TYR A 262 7.46 -22.90 13.30
CA TYR A 262 6.56 -23.98 12.91
C TYR A 262 5.11 -23.60 13.21
N ILE A 263 4.58 -22.69 12.41
CA ILE A 263 3.21 -22.19 12.53
C ILE A 263 2.21 -23.28 12.10
N SER A 264 1.17 -23.52 12.91
CA SER A 264 0.08 -24.41 12.52
C SER A 264 -0.95 -23.68 11.66
N PHE A 265 -1.36 -22.49 12.10
CA PHE A 265 -2.28 -21.61 11.37
C PHE A 265 -1.90 -20.15 11.57
N LYS A 266 -2.11 -19.33 10.53
CA LYS A 266 -2.06 -17.87 10.59
C LYS A 266 -3.28 -17.31 9.88
N ASN A 267 -3.84 -16.20 10.33
CA ASN A 267 -5.03 -15.62 9.66
C ASN A 267 -4.68 -14.58 8.59
N ASP A 268 -3.39 -14.35 8.35
CA ASP A 268 -2.91 -13.39 7.36
C ASP A 268 -1.61 -13.95 6.74
N VAL A 269 -1.59 -14.06 5.41
CA VAL A 269 -0.43 -14.57 4.67
C VAL A 269 0.81 -13.70 4.86
N ALA A 270 0.65 -12.40 5.12
CA ALA A 270 1.75 -11.45 5.31
C ALA A 270 2.58 -11.77 6.55
N ILE A 271 2.03 -12.52 7.52
CA ILE A 271 2.79 -13.02 8.66
C ILE A 271 3.83 -14.03 8.16
N ARG A 272 5.10 -13.65 8.25
CA ARG A 272 6.23 -14.42 7.71
C ARG A 272 7.22 -14.83 8.80
N ILE A 273 7.91 -15.92 8.50
CA ILE A 273 9.09 -16.37 9.23
C ILE A 273 10.34 -15.82 8.55
N ALA A 274 11.39 -15.60 9.33
CA ALA A 274 12.67 -15.08 8.85
C ALA A 274 13.84 -15.80 9.50
N SER A 275 15.05 -15.55 8.97
CA SER A 275 16.29 -15.98 9.62
C SER A 275 16.86 -14.86 10.48
N GLU A 276 17.02 -15.10 11.76
CA GLU A 276 17.85 -14.31 12.66
C GLU A 276 19.22 -14.97 12.82
N ARG A 277 20.27 -14.14 12.83
CA ARG A 277 21.67 -14.59 12.89
C ARG A 277 22.28 -14.40 14.29
N ASP A 278 21.46 -14.31 15.33
CA ASP A 278 21.93 -14.34 16.71
C ASP A 278 22.24 -15.80 17.11
N PRO A 279 23.47 -16.12 17.59
CA PRO A 279 23.83 -17.49 17.97
C PRO A 279 23.00 -18.08 19.12
N SER A 280 22.20 -17.28 19.82
CA SER A 280 21.25 -17.80 20.82
C SER A 280 20.03 -18.51 20.23
N ALA A 281 19.83 -18.47 18.91
CA ALA A 281 18.82 -19.22 18.21
C ALA A 281 19.18 -20.71 17.99
N ALA A 282 20.32 -21.18 18.51
CA ALA A 282 20.70 -22.59 18.46
C ALA A 282 19.59 -23.50 19.04
N PRO A 283 19.34 -24.68 18.43
CA PRO A 283 20.11 -25.29 17.34
C PRO A 283 19.83 -24.74 15.94
N ASN A 284 18.78 -23.94 15.75
CA ASN A 284 18.33 -23.41 14.45
C ASN A 284 19.15 -22.18 13.99
N TYR A 285 20.47 -22.24 14.16
CA TYR A 285 21.41 -21.19 13.82
C TYR A 285 22.57 -21.74 12.97
N HIS A 286 22.94 -21.01 11.92
CA HIS A 286 24.15 -21.28 11.14
C HIS A 286 24.91 -19.99 10.83
N THR A 287 26.25 -20.05 10.81
CA THR A 287 27.10 -18.87 10.61
C THR A 287 26.93 -18.25 9.21
N THR A 288 26.80 -19.07 8.18
CA THR A 288 26.72 -18.63 6.77
C THR A 288 25.39 -18.90 6.08
N LYS A 289 24.62 -19.85 6.58
CA LYS A 289 23.36 -20.29 5.97
C LYS A 289 22.21 -19.63 6.69
N ARG A 290 21.17 -19.26 5.96
CA ARG A 290 19.96 -18.68 6.52
C ARG A 290 19.01 -19.81 6.84
N LEU A 291 18.83 -20.03 8.14
CA LEU A 291 17.85 -20.97 8.68
C LEU A 291 16.70 -20.14 9.26
N LEU A 292 15.47 -20.49 8.92
CA LEU A 292 14.27 -19.81 9.40
C LEU A 292 14.07 -20.23 10.86
N ASN A 293 14.04 -19.25 11.76
CA ASN A 293 14.08 -19.50 13.20
C ASN A 293 13.34 -18.44 14.04
N VAL A 294 12.65 -17.50 13.38
CA VAL A 294 11.87 -16.47 14.05
C VAL A 294 10.60 -16.16 13.28
N VAL A 295 9.55 -15.78 14.01
CA VAL A 295 8.47 -14.96 13.45
C VAL A 295 9.01 -13.55 13.26
N ALA A 296 8.93 -13.03 12.03
CA ALA A 296 9.50 -11.73 11.69
C ALA A 296 8.76 -10.58 12.39
N HIS A 297 9.53 -9.69 13.03
CA HIS A 297 9.01 -8.58 13.83
C HIS A 297 8.07 -7.65 13.07
N ASP A 298 8.43 -7.29 11.85
CA ASP A 298 7.73 -6.32 11.01
C ASP A 298 6.47 -6.92 10.34
N ALA A 299 6.46 -8.22 10.14
CA ALA A 299 5.41 -8.95 9.44
C ALA A 299 4.18 -9.28 10.31
N TRP A 300 4.32 -9.21 11.63
CA TRP A 300 3.25 -9.51 12.58
C TRP A 300 2.96 -8.29 13.46
N SER A 301 2.17 -7.38 12.89
CA SER A 301 2.01 -6.02 13.40
C SER A 301 0.61 -5.42 13.26
N LYS A 302 -0.21 -5.85 12.30
CA LYS A 302 -1.55 -5.28 12.08
C LYS A 302 -2.56 -5.81 13.11
N GLY A 303 -3.56 -5.01 13.47
CA GLY A 303 -4.63 -5.44 14.37
C GLY A 303 -5.33 -6.71 13.88
N GLY A 304 -5.67 -7.61 14.80
CA GLY A 304 -6.34 -8.86 14.49
C GLY A 304 -5.46 -9.94 13.85
N GLN A 305 -4.22 -9.65 13.43
CA GLN A 305 -3.30 -10.69 12.94
C GLN A 305 -3.02 -11.72 14.04
N ALA A 306 -3.20 -13.01 13.73
CA ALA A 306 -3.11 -14.10 14.67
C ALA A 306 -2.20 -15.23 14.16
N ILE A 307 -1.46 -15.83 15.09
CA ILE A 307 -0.70 -17.06 14.88
C ILE A 307 -1.19 -18.09 15.88
N THR A 308 -1.41 -19.32 15.42
CA THR A 308 -1.78 -20.47 16.24
C THR A 308 -0.71 -21.56 16.12
N TRP A 309 -0.29 -22.08 17.26
CA TRP A 309 0.61 -23.22 17.38
C TRP A 309 -0.13 -24.39 18.05
N GLU A 310 -0.08 -25.56 17.44
CA GLU A 310 -0.39 -26.83 18.09
C GLU A 310 0.80 -27.23 18.98
N ILE A 311 0.55 -27.45 20.27
CA ILE A 311 1.55 -27.83 21.25
C ILE A 311 1.18 -29.17 21.87
N GLU A 312 2.09 -30.14 21.75
CA GLU A 312 1.98 -31.45 22.38
C GLU A 312 2.47 -31.37 23.83
N VAL A 313 1.58 -31.63 24.80
CA VAL A 313 1.87 -31.52 26.23
C VAL A 313 1.96 -32.93 26.84
N PRO A 314 3.05 -33.27 27.58
CA PRO A 314 3.30 -34.64 28.01
C PRO A 314 2.38 -35.13 29.14
N LYS A 315 1.84 -34.23 29.96
CA LYS A 315 0.97 -34.57 31.10
C LYS A 315 -0.04 -33.45 31.36
N THR A 316 -1.23 -33.80 31.81
CA THR A 316 -2.19 -32.79 32.27
C THR A 316 -1.64 -32.08 33.51
N GLY A 317 -1.69 -30.75 33.54
CA GLY A 317 -1.11 -29.99 34.64
C GLY A 317 -1.25 -28.47 34.48
N LEU A 318 -0.70 -27.76 35.47
CA LEU A 318 -0.55 -26.31 35.45
C LEU A 318 0.84 -25.93 34.94
N TYR A 319 0.88 -25.12 33.89
CA TYR A 319 2.09 -24.68 33.19
C TYR A 319 2.22 -23.17 33.27
N GLN A 320 3.43 -22.64 33.39
CA GLN A 320 3.70 -21.24 33.06
C GLN A 320 4.06 -21.15 31.58
N ILE A 321 3.64 -20.07 30.92
CA ILE A 321 3.97 -19.80 29.51
C ILE A 321 4.92 -18.62 29.45
N GLY A 322 5.98 -18.75 28.66
CA GLY A 322 6.91 -17.67 28.38
C GLY A 322 7.32 -17.59 26.92
N PHE A 323 7.94 -16.48 26.55
CA PHE A 323 8.32 -16.16 25.18
C PHE A 323 9.71 -15.54 25.15
N LYS A 324 10.52 -15.93 24.18
CA LYS A 324 11.69 -15.16 23.77
C LYS A 324 11.28 -14.24 22.64
N TYR A 325 11.24 -12.94 22.91
CA TYR A 325 10.67 -11.95 22.01
C TYR A 325 11.59 -10.75 21.76
N ILE A 326 11.28 -10.01 20.70
CA ILE A 326 11.84 -8.70 20.42
C ILE A 326 10.73 -7.75 19.96
N GLN A 327 10.82 -6.49 20.37
CA GLN A 327 9.90 -5.43 20.01
C GLN A 327 10.71 -4.13 19.89
N TYR A 328 10.96 -3.65 18.68
CA TYR A 328 11.60 -2.34 18.49
C TYR A 328 10.79 -1.37 17.64
N GLY A 329 9.50 -1.68 17.44
CA GLY A 329 8.61 -0.88 16.61
C GLY A 329 8.01 0.32 17.34
N LEU A 330 7.76 0.24 18.64
CA LEU A 330 7.20 1.34 19.44
C LEU A 330 8.17 1.67 20.57
N LEU A 331 8.95 2.73 20.40
CA LEU A 331 9.98 3.13 21.35
C LEU A 331 9.37 3.47 22.72
N ASP A 332 9.89 2.85 23.78
CA ASP A 332 9.48 3.09 25.17
C ASP A 332 8.00 2.78 25.46
N LEU A 333 7.35 1.99 24.61
CA LEU A 333 5.95 1.59 24.73
C LEU A 333 5.82 0.08 24.50
N PRO A 334 4.80 -0.58 25.10
CA PRO A 334 4.53 -1.98 24.82
C PRO A 334 3.84 -2.16 23.47
N THR A 335 3.86 -3.40 22.98
CA THR A 335 2.88 -3.89 22.00
C THR A 335 1.99 -4.93 22.65
N PHE A 336 0.72 -4.99 22.25
CA PHE A 336 -0.27 -5.80 22.97
C PHE A 336 -0.65 -7.07 22.22
N ARG A 337 -0.92 -8.15 22.97
CA ARG A 337 -1.39 -9.43 22.43
C ARG A 337 -2.54 -9.99 23.27
N ASN A 338 -3.55 -10.53 22.59
CA ASN A 338 -4.52 -11.42 23.23
C ASN A 338 -3.99 -12.85 23.16
N ILE A 339 -4.04 -13.57 24.28
CA ILE A 339 -3.51 -14.94 24.39
C ILE A 339 -4.67 -15.91 24.62
N LEU A 340 -4.87 -16.84 23.70
CA LEU A 340 -5.93 -17.84 23.74
C LEU A 340 -5.32 -19.23 23.91
N ILE A 341 -5.99 -20.07 24.70
CA ILE A 341 -5.67 -21.49 24.87
C ILE A 341 -6.87 -22.27 24.35
N ASN A 342 -6.65 -23.20 23.42
CA ASN A 342 -7.71 -24.00 22.81
C ASN A 342 -8.85 -23.15 22.21
N GLY A 343 -8.48 -22.00 21.61
CA GLY A 343 -9.42 -21.06 20.99
C GLY A 343 -10.16 -20.13 21.96
N GLU A 344 -9.97 -20.27 23.28
CA GLU A 344 -10.65 -19.47 24.29
C GLU A 344 -9.69 -18.56 25.06
N MET A 345 -10.19 -17.37 25.44
CA MET A 345 -9.50 -16.50 26.39
C MET A 345 -9.57 -17.14 27.77
N PRO A 346 -8.45 -17.57 28.38
CA PRO A 346 -8.50 -18.34 29.63
C PRO A 346 -8.98 -17.50 30.81
N PHE A 347 -8.55 -16.23 30.88
CA PHE A 347 -8.93 -15.25 31.90
C PHE A 347 -8.66 -13.82 31.41
N GLU A 348 -9.21 -12.82 32.09
CA GLU A 348 -9.25 -11.43 31.61
C GLU A 348 -7.87 -10.81 31.38
N GLU A 349 -6.85 -11.15 32.18
CA GLU A 349 -5.51 -10.60 32.08
C GLU A 349 -4.75 -11.04 30.81
N MET A 350 -5.25 -12.08 30.12
CA MET A 350 -4.73 -12.49 28.81
C MET A 350 -5.29 -11.66 27.66
N SER A 351 -6.24 -10.77 27.96
CA SER A 351 -6.62 -9.68 27.09
C SER A 351 -5.57 -8.59 27.11
N ASN A 352 -5.13 -8.14 25.93
CA ASN A 352 -4.19 -7.03 25.79
C ASN A 352 -2.93 -7.17 26.66
N TYR A 353 -2.32 -8.36 26.73
CA TYR A 353 -1.08 -8.57 27.48
C TYR A 353 0.06 -7.73 26.87
N PRO A 354 0.79 -6.92 27.66
CA PRO A 354 1.83 -6.02 27.16
C PRO A 354 3.19 -6.73 26.95
N PHE A 355 3.78 -6.54 25.77
CA PHE A 355 5.18 -6.88 25.47
C PHE A 355 6.00 -5.60 25.35
N MET A 356 6.87 -5.34 26.32
CA MET A 356 7.61 -4.09 26.43
C MET A 356 8.67 -3.90 25.33
N TYR A 357 8.91 -2.64 24.96
CA TYR A 357 9.98 -2.28 24.03
C TYR A 357 11.35 -2.85 24.43
N THR A 358 11.97 -3.54 23.48
CA THR A 358 13.33 -4.04 23.55
C THR A 358 13.98 -4.19 22.16
N LYS A 359 15.15 -3.56 21.97
CA LYS A 359 16.01 -3.72 20.77
C LYS A 359 16.79 -5.04 20.72
N ARG A 360 16.51 -5.94 21.67
CA ARG A 360 17.33 -7.10 22.00
C ARG A 360 16.40 -8.24 22.38
N TRP A 361 16.72 -9.46 21.98
CA TRP A 361 15.98 -10.62 22.48
C TRP A 361 15.91 -10.61 24.00
N ASN A 362 14.69 -10.74 24.52
CA ASN A 362 14.35 -10.78 25.92
C ASN A 362 13.42 -11.97 26.19
N ASN A 363 13.47 -12.52 27.40
CA ASN A 363 12.49 -13.52 27.82
C ASN A 363 11.39 -12.83 28.62
N GLU A 364 10.14 -13.10 28.29
CA GLU A 364 8.94 -12.75 29.03
C GLU A 364 8.33 -14.04 29.58
N ILE A 365 8.05 -14.14 30.88
CA ILE A 365 7.13 -15.16 31.40
C ILE A 365 5.85 -14.40 31.73
N LEU A 366 4.70 -14.90 31.29
CA LEU A 366 3.43 -14.21 31.49
C LEU A 366 3.16 -14.04 32.97
N HIS A 367 2.96 -12.80 33.42
CA HIS A 367 2.85 -12.45 34.83
C HIS A 367 1.99 -11.21 35.06
N ASN A 368 1.62 -11.00 36.32
CA ASN A 368 1.16 -9.73 36.85
C ASN A 368 2.05 -9.31 38.04
N ASP A 369 1.64 -8.27 38.76
CA ASP A 369 2.34 -7.78 39.94
C ASP A 369 2.39 -8.80 41.11
N GLU A 370 1.51 -9.81 41.10
CA GLU A 370 1.46 -10.85 42.13
C GLU A 370 2.34 -12.07 41.81
N GLY A 371 2.65 -12.30 40.52
CA GLY A 371 3.55 -13.36 40.07
C GLY A 371 3.19 -13.92 38.70
N ASN A 372 3.82 -15.05 38.36
CA ASN A 372 3.62 -15.72 37.07
C ASN A 372 2.24 -16.40 36.99
N PHE A 373 1.61 -16.31 35.82
CA PHE A 373 0.37 -16.99 35.55
C PHE A 373 0.57 -18.49 35.29
N TYR A 374 -0.41 -19.28 35.71
CA TYR A 374 -0.50 -20.71 35.43
C TYR A 374 -1.67 -21.01 34.49
N PHE A 375 -1.45 -21.90 33.54
CA PHE A 375 -2.39 -22.34 32.53
C PHE A 375 -2.61 -23.84 32.66
N TYR A 376 -3.87 -24.23 32.77
CA TYR A 376 -4.29 -25.63 32.73
C TYR A 376 -4.22 -26.16 31.30
N LEU A 377 -3.34 -27.14 31.09
CA LEU A 377 -3.20 -27.83 29.81
C LEU A 377 -3.50 -29.32 30.00
N THR A 378 -4.16 -29.92 29.01
CA THR A 378 -4.46 -31.35 29.01
C THR A 378 -3.35 -32.15 28.32
N ALA A 379 -3.11 -33.40 28.73
CA ALA A 379 -2.14 -34.25 28.04
C ALA A 379 -2.54 -34.45 26.57
N GLY A 380 -1.55 -34.38 25.66
CA GLY A 380 -1.75 -34.44 24.22
C GLY A 380 -1.77 -33.03 23.58
N LYS A 381 -2.51 -32.90 22.48
CA LYS A 381 -2.57 -31.64 21.71
C LYS A 381 -3.38 -30.56 22.40
N ASN A 382 -2.79 -29.38 22.53
CA ASN A 382 -3.46 -28.13 22.88
C ASN A 382 -3.10 -27.07 21.83
N THR A 383 -3.87 -26.00 21.71
CA THR A 383 -3.49 -24.85 20.87
C THR A 383 -3.18 -23.63 21.71
N LEU A 384 -2.14 -22.91 21.29
CA LEU A 384 -1.83 -21.56 21.76
C LEU A 384 -2.03 -20.61 20.59
N THR A 385 -2.93 -19.65 20.73
CA THR A 385 -3.14 -18.60 19.73
C THR A 385 -2.76 -17.26 20.33
N MET A 386 -2.03 -16.47 19.57
CA MET A 386 -1.69 -15.10 19.95
C MET A 386 -2.20 -14.15 18.88
N VAL A 387 -2.99 -13.15 19.28
CA VAL A 387 -3.64 -12.18 18.39
C VAL A 387 -3.10 -10.78 18.66
N CYS A 388 -2.67 -10.08 17.61
CA CYS A 388 -2.25 -8.68 17.69
C CYS A 388 -3.44 -7.79 18.08
N SER A 389 -3.30 -7.01 19.15
CA SER A 389 -4.35 -6.11 19.62
C SER A 389 -3.93 -4.65 19.48
N LEU A 390 -4.82 -3.83 18.92
CA LEU A 390 -4.70 -2.37 18.86
C LEU A 390 -5.60 -1.66 19.88
N ASP A 391 -6.44 -2.42 20.60
CA ASP A 391 -7.48 -1.89 21.50
C ASP A 391 -6.93 -0.87 22.52
N PRO A 392 -5.77 -1.08 23.18
CA PRO A 392 -5.21 -0.10 24.12
C PRO A 392 -4.76 1.22 23.49
N TYR A 393 -4.52 1.24 22.17
CA TYR A 393 -4.17 2.46 21.42
C TYR A 393 -5.34 3.01 20.61
N ARG A 394 -6.52 2.38 20.64
CA ARG A 394 -7.71 2.83 19.91
C ARG A 394 -8.02 4.30 20.19
N PHE A 395 -8.05 4.71 21.45
CA PHE A 395 -8.31 6.10 21.84
C PHE A 395 -7.33 7.08 21.17
N VAL A 396 -6.03 6.75 21.15
CA VAL A 396 -5.01 7.58 20.49
C VAL A 396 -5.31 7.73 19.00
N ILE A 397 -5.69 6.64 18.35
CA ILE A 397 -5.95 6.58 16.90
C ILE A 397 -7.23 7.34 16.55
N GLU A 398 -8.33 7.04 17.23
CA GLU A 398 -9.65 7.64 16.97
C GLU A 398 -9.65 9.15 17.24
N GLU A 399 -9.03 9.60 18.33
CA GLU A 399 -8.99 11.03 18.66
C GLU A 399 -8.09 11.81 17.70
N ILE A 400 -6.95 11.23 17.27
CA ILE A 400 -6.14 11.86 16.21
C ILE A 400 -6.97 11.98 14.92
N ALA A 401 -7.67 10.91 14.51
CA ALA A 401 -8.52 10.93 13.32
C ALA A 401 -9.64 11.98 13.43
N ARG A 402 -10.27 12.11 14.60
CA ARG A 402 -11.29 13.14 14.88
C ARG A 402 -10.72 14.55 14.74
N ILE A 403 -9.59 14.85 15.40
CA ILE A 403 -8.93 16.16 15.32
C ILE A 403 -8.54 16.49 13.88
N MET A 404 -7.98 15.52 13.13
CA MET A 404 -7.64 15.71 11.72
C MET A 404 -8.88 16.05 10.87
N LYS A 405 -10.02 15.36 11.11
CA LYS A 405 -11.28 15.64 10.41
C LYS A 405 -11.80 17.05 10.73
N GLU A 406 -11.76 17.47 11.99
CA GLU A 406 -12.19 18.81 12.40
C GLU A 406 -11.26 19.91 11.85
N MET A 407 -9.95 19.70 11.91
CA MET A 407 -8.96 20.58 11.28
C MET A 407 -9.18 20.71 9.78
N GLN A 408 -9.51 19.60 9.12
CA GLN A 408 -9.83 19.60 7.69
C GLN A 408 -11.08 20.44 7.41
N SER A 409 -12.15 20.25 8.17
CA SER A 409 -13.37 21.08 8.07
C SER A 409 -13.07 22.57 8.21
N LEU A 410 -12.27 22.95 9.23
CA LEU A 410 -11.84 24.34 9.41
C LEU A 410 -11.00 24.83 8.23
N SER A 411 -10.06 24.01 7.73
CA SER A 411 -9.25 24.38 6.56
C SER A 411 -10.11 24.62 5.31
N LEU A 412 -11.17 23.83 5.11
CA LEU A 412 -12.10 24.01 4.00
C LEU A 412 -12.91 25.30 4.17
N GLU A 413 -13.37 25.60 5.38
CA GLU A 413 -14.10 26.84 5.68
C GLU A 413 -13.23 28.08 5.46
N ILE A 414 -11.96 28.04 5.87
CA ILE A 414 -10.98 29.09 5.58
C ILE A 414 -10.80 29.27 4.07
N LYS A 415 -10.58 28.17 3.33
CA LYS A 415 -10.41 28.22 1.87
C LYS A 415 -11.64 28.81 1.17
N ARG A 416 -12.86 28.52 1.65
CA ARG A 416 -14.11 29.12 1.15
C ARG A 416 -14.16 30.63 1.36
N LEU A 417 -13.75 31.11 2.54
CA LEU A 417 -13.71 32.54 2.85
C LEU A 417 -12.64 33.30 2.08
N THR A 418 -11.51 32.65 1.78
CA THR A 418 -10.36 33.30 1.12
C THR A 418 -10.28 33.09 -0.39
N GLY A 419 -11.13 32.23 -0.95
CA GLY A 419 -11.04 31.82 -2.36
C GLY A 419 -9.82 30.94 -2.65
N GLY A 420 -9.29 30.26 -1.62
CA GLY A 420 -8.16 29.33 -1.75
C GLY A 420 -6.80 29.94 -2.08
N LYS A 421 -6.68 31.28 -2.13
CA LYS A 421 -5.40 31.97 -2.40
C LYS A 421 -4.72 32.42 -1.10
N ALA A 422 -3.47 32.02 -0.91
CA ALA A 422 -2.60 32.64 0.08
C ALA A 422 -2.04 33.94 -0.52
N ASP A 423 -2.37 35.09 0.08
CA ASP A 423 -1.87 36.39 -0.33
C ASP A 423 -1.18 37.05 0.87
N GLN A 424 0.16 37.06 0.83
CA GLN A 424 1.00 37.61 1.89
C GLN A 424 0.85 39.13 2.02
N TYR A 425 0.25 39.80 1.04
CA TYR A 425 0.01 41.24 1.04
C TYR A 425 -1.43 41.60 1.41
N ARG A 426 -2.28 40.61 1.71
CA ARG A 426 -3.67 40.79 2.14
C ARG A 426 -3.83 40.52 3.62
N ASP A 427 -4.35 41.52 4.33
CA ASP A 427 -4.76 41.36 5.72
C ASP A 427 -6.13 40.69 5.80
N TRP A 428 -6.21 39.58 6.53
CA TRP A 428 -7.45 38.86 6.78
C TRP A 428 -7.98 39.19 8.18
N VAL A 429 -9.29 39.34 8.32
CA VAL A 429 -9.96 39.42 9.63
C VAL A 429 -10.88 38.21 9.75
N ILE A 430 -10.29 37.02 9.71
CA ILE A 430 -11.05 35.77 9.65
C ILE A 430 -11.83 35.52 10.94
N THR A 431 -11.36 36.05 12.07
CA THR A 431 -12.05 35.97 13.37
C THR A 431 -13.44 36.60 13.36
N LYS A 432 -13.75 37.49 12.40
CA LYS A 432 -15.11 38.03 12.22
C LYS A 432 -16.09 36.97 11.70
N TYR A 433 -15.60 36.03 10.91
CA TYR A 433 -16.40 34.96 10.28
C TYR A 433 -16.28 33.65 11.08
N LEU A 434 -15.12 33.40 11.66
CA LEU A 434 -14.77 32.23 12.47
C LEU A 434 -14.39 32.70 13.89
N PRO A 435 -15.36 33.10 14.74
CA PRO A 435 -15.07 33.67 16.05
C PRO A 435 -14.39 32.68 17.02
N ASN A 436 -14.58 31.37 16.79
CA ASN A 436 -14.06 30.31 17.66
C ASN A 436 -12.69 29.78 17.22
N ILE A 437 -12.10 30.32 16.15
CA ILE A 437 -10.87 29.75 15.56
C ILE A 437 -9.71 29.65 16.55
N GLU A 438 -9.57 30.61 17.47
CA GLU A 438 -8.55 30.56 18.53
C GLU A 438 -8.87 29.47 19.55
N SER A 439 -10.14 29.34 19.97
CA SER A 439 -10.57 28.29 20.90
C SER A 439 -10.48 26.89 20.28
N ASP A 440 -10.73 26.76 18.97
CA ASP A 440 -10.64 25.48 18.26
C ASP A 440 -9.18 25.00 18.21
N LEU A 441 -8.25 25.88 17.80
CA LEU A 441 -6.82 25.57 17.73
C LEU A 441 -6.21 25.25 19.11
N THR A 442 -6.57 26.03 20.14
CA THR A 442 -6.13 25.77 21.52
C THR A 442 -6.77 24.52 22.11
N GLY A 443 -8.05 24.27 21.79
CA GLY A 443 -8.79 23.05 22.12
C GLY A 443 -8.10 21.80 21.60
N TRP A 444 -7.84 21.73 20.29
CA TRP A 444 -7.10 20.61 19.69
C TRP A 444 -5.71 20.43 20.28
N SER A 445 -5.00 21.53 20.61
CA SER A 445 -3.72 21.42 21.31
C SER A 445 -3.86 20.73 22.67
N ASN A 446 -4.89 21.06 23.45
CA ASN A 446 -5.13 20.45 24.76
C ASN A 446 -5.56 18.98 24.62
N GLU A 447 -6.38 18.67 23.62
CA GLU A 447 -6.77 17.29 23.32
C GLU A 447 -5.56 16.44 22.90
N ILE A 448 -4.67 16.97 22.07
CA ILE A 448 -3.39 16.31 21.74
C ILE A 448 -2.57 16.05 23.00
N GLN A 449 -2.55 16.97 23.97
CA GLN A 449 -1.86 16.75 25.25
C GLN A 449 -2.51 15.61 26.05
N ASN A 450 -3.85 15.54 26.10
CA ASN A 450 -4.57 14.43 26.74
C ASN A 450 -4.27 13.08 26.07
N ILE A 451 -4.17 13.06 24.73
CA ILE A 451 -3.77 11.86 23.97
C ILE A 451 -2.35 11.42 24.38
N ILE A 452 -1.42 12.38 24.47
CA ILE A 452 -0.03 12.11 24.91
C ILE A 452 -0.01 11.59 26.35
N GLU A 453 -0.78 12.18 27.25
CA GLU A 453 -0.86 11.75 28.66
C GLU A 453 -1.42 10.34 28.77
N TYR A 454 -2.54 10.06 28.10
CA TYR A 454 -3.15 8.73 28.03
C TYR A 454 -2.14 7.70 27.50
N GLY A 455 -1.51 7.95 26.36
CA GLY A 455 -0.56 7.01 25.77
C GLY A 455 0.69 6.78 26.63
N ASN A 456 1.12 7.78 27.40
CA ASN A 456 2.24 7.66 28.33
C ASN A 456 1.92 6.84 29.59
N THR A 457 0.65 6.54 29.88
CA THR A 457 0.30 5.61 30.98
C THR A 457 0.91 4.22 30.78
N TYR A 458 1.15 3.83 29.52
CA TYR A 458 1.79 2.56 29.16
C TYR A 458 3.32 2.64 29.12
N SER A 459 3.91 3.84 29.22
CA SER A 459 5.37 3.99 29.14
C SER A 459 6.02 3.80 30.52
N PRO A 460 7.06 2.96 30.65
CA PRO A 460 7.81 2.85 31.90
C PRO A 460 8.71 4.08 32.16
N LYS A 461 8.85 5.01 31.19
CA LYS A 461 9.69 6.21 31.34
C LYS A 461 8.93 7.36 31.99
N LYS A 462 9.53 7.94 33.03
CA LYS A 462 9.02 9.15 33.71
C LYS A 462 8.81 10.37 32.80
N ASN A 463 9.62 10.52 31.75
CA ASN A 463 9.51 11.65 30.80
C ASN A 463 8.59 11.36 29.60
N GLY A 464 7.89 10.23 29.64
CA GLY A 464 7.08 9.72 28.53
C GLY A 464 7.89 9.12 27.39
N SER A 465 7.18 8.55 26.43
CA SER A 465 7.73 7.97 25.20
C SER A 465 8.14 9.04 24.19
N SER A 466 9.18 8.72 23.42
CA SER A 466 9.63 9.54 22.28
C SER A 466 8.73 9.39 21.05
N GLU A 467 7.86 8.37 21.01
CA GLU A 467 6.88 8.18 19.91
C GLU A 467 5.90 9.34 19.82
N PHE A 468 5.66 10.04 20.94
CA PHE A 468 4.78 11.21 20.99
C PHE A 468 5.47 12.53 20.60
N ALA A 469 6.70 12.51 20.08
CA ALA A 469 7.44 13.73 19.73
C ALA A 469 6.72 14.56 18.65
N LEU A 470 6.16 13.92 17.62
CA LEU A 470 5.42 14.60 16.57
C LEU A 470 4.13 15.25 17.10
N LEU A 471 3.39 14.57 18.00
CA LEU A 471 2.23 15.15 18.68
C LEU A 471 2.60 16.37 19.51
N LYS A 472 3.73 16.33 20.24
CA LYS A 472 4.24 17.50 20.98
C LYS A 472 4.54 18.68 20.05
N MET A 473 5.11 18.40 18.87
CA MET A 473 5.36 19.42 17.85
C MET A 473 4.06 19.97 17.25
N ALA A 474 3.07 19.10 17.00
CA ALA A 474 1.75 19.46 16.52
C ALA A 474 1.02 20.40 17.49
N SER A 475 0.93 20.03 18.78
CA SER A 475 0.35 20.85 19.84
C SER A 475 1.02 22.22 19.93
N LYS A 476 2.36 22.28 19.97
CA LYS A 476 3.09 23.55 20.01
C LYS A 476 2.81 24.42 18.78
N LYS A 477 2.67 23.81 17.61
CA LYS A 477 2.42 24.51 16.36
C LYS A 477 0.99 25.06 16.30
N LEU A 478 0.00 24.31 16.79
CA LEU A 478 -1.38 24.79 16.97
C LEU A 478 -1.44 26.00 17.90
N LEU A 479 -0.76 25.97 19.06
CA LEU A 479 -0.70 27.12 19.96
C LEU A 479 -0.11 28.37 19.27
N LYS A 480 0.97 28.20 18.51
CA LYS A 480 1.58 29.30 17.75
C LYS A 480 0.65 29.86 16.65
N LEU A 481 -0.16 29.01 16.03
CA LEU A 481 -1.16 29.45 15.05
C LEU A 481 -2.32 30.19 15.72
N ALA A 482 -2.69 29.78 16.95
CA ALA A 482 -3.73 30.42 17.74
C ALA A 482 -3.34 31.83 18.23
N GLU A 483 -2.04 32.13 18.38
CA GLU A 483 -1.56 33.48 18.73
C GLU A 483 -1.90 34.54 17.66
N GLU A 484 -1.99 34.14 16.39
CA GLU A 484 -2.25 35.02 15.25
C GLU A 484 -3.31 34.40 14.32
N PRO A 485 -4.57 34.24 14.76
CA PRO A 485 -5.58 33.47 14.02
C PRO A 485 -5.90 34.07 12.65
N ASN A 486 -5.80 35.40 12.54
CA ASN A 486 -5.96 36.14 11.28
C ASN A 486 -4.87 35.83 10.24
N GLN A 487 -3.72 35.29 10.63
CA GLN A 487 -2.66 34.86 9.72
C GLN A 487 -2.80 33.40 9.27
N LEU A 488 -3.77 32.65 9.83
CA LEU A 488 -3.97 31.24 9.48
C LEU A 488 -4.20 31.00 7.99
N PRO A 489 -4.95 31.85 7.22
CA PRO A 489 -5.09 31.68 5.79
C PRO A 489 -3.76 31.65 5.02
N ASN A 490 -2.79 32.46 5.48
CA ASN A 490 -1.45 32.54 4.90
C ASN A 490 -0.50 31.46 5.45
N ARG A 491 -0.96 30.62 6.39
CA ARG A 491 -0.18 29.59 7.09
C ARG A 491 -0.81 28.19 6.98
N LEU A 492 -1.70 27.96 6.01
CA LEU A 492 -2.30 26.64 5.76
C LEU A 492 -1.26 25.55 5.51
N THR A 493 -0.10 25.87 4.91
CA THR A 493 1.03 24.95 4.76
C THR A 493 1.62 24.47 6.09
N GLN A 494 1.49 25.27 7.17
CA GLN A 494 1.90 24.86 8.51
C GLN A 494 0.81 24.08 9.24
N PHE A 495 -0.45 24.21 8.82
CA PHE A 495 -1.63 23.64 9.46
C PHE A 495 -2.03 22.29 8.82
N THR A 496 -2.41 22.28 7.55
CA THR A 496 -2.96 21.11 6.83
C THR A 496 -2.25 20.76 5.52
N ASP A 497 -1.69 21.74 4.81
CA ASP A 497 -1.35 21.59 3.39
C ASP A 497 0.13 21.28 3.08
N GLY A 498 1.04 21.35 4.06
CA GLY A 498 2.48 21.30 3.80
C GLY A 498 3.25 20.24 4.59
N ASP A 499 4.51 20.05 4.19
CA ASP A 499 5.47 19.21 4.90
C ASP A 499 5.72 19.76 6.32
N ALA A 500 5.86 18.85 7.27
CA ALA A 500 5.97 19.13 8.68
C ALA A 500 4.77 19.92 9.25
N SER A 501 3.60 19.86 8.61
CA SER A 501 2.35 20.47 9.10
C SER A 501 1.78 19.76 10.31
N VAL A 502 0.80 20.38 10.98
CA VAL A 502 0.07 19.74 12.09
C VAL A 502 -0.60 18.46 11.59
N ALA A 503 -1.30 18.50 10.44
CA ALA A 503 -1.97 17.33 9.88
C ALA A 503 -0.99 16.18 9.54
N GLU A 504 0.19 16.48 9.00
CA GLU A 504 1.19 15.44 8.71
C GLU A 504 1.74 14.81 10.01
N TYR A 505 2.03 15.61 11.03
CA TYR A 505 2.48 15.10 12.33
C TYR A 505 1.44 14.19 12.98
N LEU A 506 0.17 14.57 12.93
CA LEU A 506 -0.95 13.76 13.39
C LEU A 506 -1.04 12.45 12.59
N GLY A 507 -1.10 12.52 11.26
CA GLY A 507 -1.23 11.36 10.39
C GLY A 507 -0.07 10.36 10.48
N ASN A 508 1.17 10.86 10.56
CA ASN A 508 2.36 10.03 10.76
C ASN A 508 2.35 9.33 12.13
N THR A 509 1.88 10.02 13.17
CA THR A 509 1.72 9.41 14.50
C THR A 509 0.63 8.35 14.48
N MET A 510 -0.53 8.64 13.88
CA MET A 510 -1.63 7.69 13.75
C MET A 510 -1.20 6.40 13.03
N LEU A 511 -0.48 6.51 11.90
CA LEU A 511 0.05 5.36 11.16
C LEU A 511 0.96 4.48 12.02
N LYS A 512 1.73 5.10 12.91
CA LYS A 512 2.62 4.39 13.84
C LYS A 512 1.84 3.53 14.83
N PHE A 513 0.73 4.05 15.37
CA PHE A 513 -0.11 3.34 16.35
C PHE A 513 -0.99 2.26 15.73
N TYR A 514 -1.25 2.29 14.42
CA TYR A 514 -1.84 1.17 13.68
C TYR A 514 -0.94 -0.07 13.60
N GLN A 515 0.29 -0.02 14.13
CA GLN A 515 1.24 -1.12 14.10
C GLN A 515 1.68 -1.52 15.51
N ASN A 516 1.45 -2.77 15.87
CA ASN A 516 1.92 -3.41 17.10
C ASN A 516 2.87 -4.59 16.79
N PRO A 517 4.08 -4.34 16.25
CA PRO A 517 4.98 -5.38 15.76
C PRO A 517 5.67 -6.15 16.89
N LEU A 518 5.73 -7.48 16.78
CA LEU A 518 6.39 -8.39 17.73
C LEU A 518 7.13 -9.50 16.97
N GLY A 519 8.40 -9.72 17.29
CA GLY A 519 9.15 -10.88 16.80
C GLY A 519 9.27 -11.93 17.90
N LEU A 520 9.20 -13.21 17.53
CA LEU A 520 9.33 -14.35 18.45
C LEU A 520 10.40 -15.31 17.95
N GLU A 521 11.20 -15.83 18.88
CA GLU A 521 12.21 -16.86 18.60
C GLU A 521 11.97 -18.17 19.36
N LYS A 522 11.36 -18.12 20.56
CA LYS A 522 11.04 -19.32 21.34
C LYS A 522 9.74 -19.13 22.11
N ILE A 523 8.98 -20.20 22.29
CA ILE A 523 7.89 -20.32 23.24
C ILE A 523 8.31 -21.34 24.30
N TYR A 524 8.04 -21.06 25.57
CA TYR A 524 8.41 -21.89 26.71
C TYR A 524 7.14 -22.31 27.45
N LEU A 525 6.98 -23.62 27.68
CA LEU A 525 6.08 -24.15 28.71
C LEU A 525 6.95 -24.65 29.85
N LEU A 526 6.81 -24.08 31.04
CA LEU A 526 7.72 -24.36 32.14
C LEU A 526 7.02 -24.55 33.49
N GLY A 527 7.69 -25.31 34.35
CA GLY A 527 7.33 -25.47 35.74
C GLY A 527 7.73 -24.31 36.64
N GLU A 528 7.20 -24.31 37.86
CA GLU A 528 7.55 -23.31 38.87
C GLU A 528 9.05 -23.34 39.21
N GLY A 529 9.73 -22.20 39.15
CA GLY A 529 11.15 -22.09 39.46
C GLY A 529 12.10 -22.66 38.40
N VAL A 530 11.58 -23.24 37.32
CA VAL A 530 12.36 -23.71 36.17
C VAL A 530 12.92 -22.50 35.43
N LYS A 531 14.23 -22.53 35.10
CA LYS A 531 14.90 -21.41 34.41
C LYS A 531 14.88 -21.63 32.91
N VAL A 532 14.49 -20.58 32.18
CA VAL A 532 14.60 -20.54 30.72
C VAL A 532 16.05 -20.25 30.26
N PRO A 533 16.45 -20.71 29.06
CA PRO A 533 17.74 -20.36 28.47
C PRO A 533 17.94 -18.85 28.37
N ARG A 534 19.21 -18.41 28.41
CA ARG A 534 19.52 -16.98 28.28
C ARG A 534 19.03 -16.47 26.92
N PRO A 535 18.37 -15.30 26.87
CA PRO A 535 17.82 -14.79 25.62
C PRO A 535 18.90 -14.36 24.62
N ARG A 536 20.19 -14.34 25.02
CA ARG A 536 21.29 -13.87 24.17
C ARG A 536 22.54 -14.71 24.38
N ALA A 537 23.26 -14.89 23.29
CA ALA A 537 24.56 -15.52 23.33
C ALA A 537 25.57 -14.63 24.06
N ASN A 538 26.56 -15.25 24.69
CA ASN A 538 27.66 -14.56 25.36
C ASN A 538 28.35 -13.58 24.38
N ILE A 539 28.80 -12.44 24.88
CA ILE A 539 29.52 -11.40 24.11
C ILE A 539 30.69 -12.02 23.32
N PHE A 540 31.46 -12.92 23.93
CA PHE A 540 32.59 -13.58 23.26
C PHE A 540 32.15 -14.47 22.10
N VAL A 541 31.06 -15.23 22.27
CA VAL A 541 30.49 -16.07 21.20
C VAL A 541 30.04 -15.19 20.04
N ARG A 542 29.32 -14.09 20.32
CA ARG A 542 28.86 -13.16 19.27
C ARG A 542 30.00 -12.47 18.55
N LEU A 543 31.07 -12.09 19.25
CA LEU A 543 32.26 -11.50 18.64
C LEU A 543 32.95 -12.51 17.72
N TRP A 544 33.14 -13.74 18.18
CA TRP A 544 33.75 -14.81 17.39
C TRP A 544 32.91 -15.17 16.15
N GLU A 545 31.59 -15.32 16.30
CA GLU A 545 30.68 -15.52 15.17
C GLU A 545 30.67 -14.33 14.20
N GLY A 546 30.80 -13.10 14.73
CA GLY A 546 30.97 -11.90 13.91
C GLY A 546 32.25 -11.94 13.05
N ILE A 547 33.39 -12.33 13.64
CA ILE A 547 34.66 -12.50 12.91
C ILE A 547 34.55 -13.62 11.87
N LYS A 548 34.01 -14.79 12.25
CA LYS A 548 33.78 -15.88 11.29
C LYS A 548 32.93 -15.42 10.13
N ARG A 549 31.80 -14.76 10.40
CA ARG A 549 30.88 -14.27 9.36
C ARG A 549 31.55 -13.25 8.45
N PHE A 550 32.35 -12.34 9.00
CA PHE A 550 33.11 -11.38 8.21
C PHE A 550 34.07 -12.10 7.25
N ILE A 551 34.89 -13.03 7.76
CA ILE A 551 35.84 -13.78 6.93
C ILE A 551 35.10 -14.60 5.87
N LEU A 552 34.06 -15.34 6.27
CA LEU A 552 33.28 -16.19 5.37
C LEU A 552 32.48 -15.39 4.33
N SER A 553 32.12 -14.13 4.61
CA SER A 553 31.43 -13.28 3.64
C SER A 553 32.26 -12.93 2.40
N PHE A 554 33.59 -12.99 2.49
CA PHE A 554 34.47 -12.84 1.31
C PHE A 554 34.49 -14.07 0.41
N PHE A 555 34.00 -15.21 0.90
CA PHE A 555 33.99 -16.48 0.18
C PHE A 555 32.57 -16.97 -0.14
N ASN A 556 31.52 -16.31 0.37
CA ASN A 556 30.13 -16.71 0.20
C ASN A 556 29.43 -15.76 -0.78
N GLU A 557 29.37 -16.13 -2.05
CA GLU A 557 28.91 -15.28 -3.16
C GLU A 557 27.44 -15.55 -3.56
N GLU A 558 26.55 -15.82 -2.60
CA GLU A 558 25.14 -16.14 -2.88
C GLU A 558 24.43 -14.98 -3.61
N TYR A 559 23.91 -15.29 -4.81
CA TYR A 559 23.29 -14.32 -5.73
C TYR A 559 24.21 -13.16 -6.13
N GLY A 560 25.52 -13.34 -6.02
CA GLY A 560 26.54 -12.42 -6.49
C GLY A 560 26.84 -12.60 -7.98
N VAL A 561 27.35 -11.53 -8.59
CA VAL A 561 27.85 -11.54 -9.97
C VAL A 561 29.17 -12.33 -10.01
N THR A 562 29.09 -13.60 -10.36
CA THR A 562 30.25 -14.51 -10.40
C THR A 562 30.13 -15.44 -11.59
N LYS A 563 31.27 -15.90 -12.10
CA LYS A 563 31.35 -16.68 -13.33
C LYS A 563 30.44 -17.92 -13.26
N VAL A 564 29.56 -18.05 -14.24
CA VAL A 564 28.65 -19.19 -14.42
C VAL A 564 29.32 -20.35 -15.17
N GLU A 565 28.73 -21.54 -15.09
CA GLU A 565 29.12 -22.66 -15.94
C GLU A 565 28.84 -22.35 -17.42
N ASP A 566 29.60 -22.97 -18.33
CA ASP A 566 29.54 -22.67 -19.76
C ASP A 566 28.16 -22.99 -20.38
N ASP A 567 27.30 -23.77 -19.73
CA ASP A 567 25.94 -24.11 -20.16
C ASP A 567 24.80 -23.50 -19.29
N GLU A 568 25.12 -22.67 -18.29
CA GLU A 568 24.15 -21.99 -17.41
C GLU A 568 23.91 -20.53 -17.81
N ILE A 569 22.66 -20.10 -18.02
CA ILE A 569 22.32 -18.73 -18.40
C ILE A 569 22.54 -17.79 -17.20
N GLU A 570 23.33 -16.73 -17.37
CA GLU A 570 23.52 -15.69 -16.36
C GLU A 570 22.50 -14.57 -16.51
N VAL A 571 21.72 -14.32 -15.46
CA VAL A 571 20.66 -13.31 -15.46
C VAL A 571 20.87 -12.32 -14.32
N TRP A 572 20.99 -11.04 -14.64
CA TRP A 572 21.08 -9.98 -13.64
C TRP A 572 19.72 -9.33 -13.43
N VAL A 573 19.28 -9.24 -12.17
CA VAL A 573 17.93 -8.78 -11.83
C VAL A 573 17.98 -7.60 -10.88
N ARG A 574 17.32 -6.50 -11.24
CA ARG A 574 17.14 -5.32 -10.38
C ARG A 574 15.94 -5.48 -9.46
N ARG A 575 16.01 -6.44 -8.53
CA ARG A 575 14.99 -6.70 -7.51
C ARG A 575 15.62 -7.05 -6.16
N SER A 576 14.81 -7.06 -5.11
CA SER A 576 15.25 -7.56 -3.81
C SER A 576 15.48 -9.07 -3.89
N ARG A 577 16.24 -9.60 -2.93
CA ARG A 577 16.56 -11.03 -2.86
C ARG A 577 15.31 -11.92 -2.80
N GLN A 578 14.23 -11.46 -2.18
CA GLN A 578 12.99 -12.25 -2.01
C GLN A 578 12.37 -12.64 -3.35
N TYR A 579 12.36 -11.71 -4.32
CA TYR A 579 11.90 -12.00 -5.68
C TYR A 579 12.82 -13.03 -6.34
N ILE A 580 14.13 -12.80 -6.25
CA ILE A 580 15.15 -13.63 -6.88
C ILE A 580 15.18 -15.06 -6.31
N GLU A 581 14.91 -15.24 -5.03
CA GLU A 581 14.81 -16.57 -4.41
C GLU A 581 13.65 -17.38 -4.98
N ILE A 582 12.49 -16.75 -5.18
CA ILE A 582 11.34 -17.41 -5.83
C ILE A 582 11.67 -17.68 -7.30
N MET A 583 12.22 -16.71 -8.03
CA MET A 583 12.63 -16.90 -9.42
C MET A 583 13.61 -18.07 -9.56
N GLN A 584 14.64 -18.12 -8.70
CA GLN A 584 15.64 -19.19 -8.67
C GLN A 584 15.00 -20.54 -8.36
N LYS A 585 14.08 -20.58 -7.40
CA LYS A 585 13.35 -21.81 -7.09
C LYS A 585 12.53 -22.31 -8.28
N MET A 586 11.82 -21.43 -8.97
CA MET A 586 10.98 -21.81 -10.11
C MET A 586 11.80 -22.33 -11.29
N VAL A 587 12.94 -21.70 -11.62
CA VAL A 587 13.82 -22.22 -12.68
C VAL A 587 14.45 -23.56 -12.28
N ASP A 588 14.80 -23.75 -11.00
CA ASP A 588 15.35 -25.00 -10.48
C ASP A 588 14.32 -26.13 -10.56
N ASP A 589 13.07 -25.87 -10.14
CA ASP A 589 11.96 -26.82 -10.21
C ASP A 589 11.58 -27.17 -11.66
N ALA A 590 11.68 -26.21 -12.59
CA ALA A 590 11.49 -26.42 -14.02
C ALA A 590 12.68 -27.14 -14.70
N GLY A 591 13.78 -27.37 -13.98
CA GLY A 591 14.99 -28.00 -14.53
C GLY A 591 15.78 -27.11 -15.48
N LEU A 592 15.58 -25.79 -15.45
CA LEU A 592 16.28 -24.82 -16.27
C LEU A 592 17.62 -24.44 -15.65
N LYS A 593 18.70 -24.44 -16.45
CA LYS A 593 20.02 -24.00 -16.02
C LYS A 593 20.14 -22.47 -16.09
N VAL A 594 19.56 -21.80 -15.09
CA VAL A 594 19.58 -20.34 -14.97
C VAL A 594 20.12 -19.96 -13.60
N LYS A 595 21.02 -18.97 -13.56
CA LYS A 595 21.50 -18.35 -12.33
C LYS A 595 21.10 -16.89 -12.29
N PHE A 596 20.38 -16.51 -11.24
CA PHE A 596 20.05 -15.12 -10.98
C PHE A 596 21.09 -14.45 -10.06
N SER A 597 21.47 -13.23 -10.44
CA SER A 597 22.36 -12.35 -9.67
C SER A 597 21.68 -11.02 -9.38
N ILE A 598 21.88 -10.48 -8.18
CA ILE A 598 21.30 -9.18 -7.80
C ILE A 598 22.06 -8.05 -8.51
N MET A 599 21.34 -7.18 -9.21
CA MET A 599 21.86 -5.95 -9.80
C MET A 599 21.12 -4.73 -9.24
N PRO A 600 21.60 -4.12 -8.14
CA PRO A 600 20.91 -2.98 -7.53
C PRO A 600 20.89 -1.72 -8.40
N ASP A 601 21.88 -1.57 -9.29
CA ASP A 601 22.07 -0.39 -10.13
C ASP A 601 22.29 -0.82 -11.59
N GLU A 602 21.31 -0.50 -12.43
CA GLU A 602 21.29 -0.81 -13.87
C GLU A 602 22.34 -0.03 -14.68
N ASN A 603 22.88 1.08 -14.16
CA ASN A 603 23.96 1.82 -14.82
C ASN A 603 25.25 0.97 -14.94
N LYS A 604 25.40 -0.06 -14.12
CA LYS A 604 26.52 -0.99 -14.19
C LYS A 604 26.56 -1.80 -15.49
N LEU A 605 25.43 -1.96 -16.19
CA LEU A 605 25.39 -2.64 -17.49
C LEU A 605 26.28 -1.91 -18.51
N VAL A 606 26.31 -0.57 -18.50
CA VAL A 606 27.19 0.19 -19.39
C VAL A 606 28.68 -0.05 -19.06
N LEU A 607 29.02 -0.09 -17.76
CA LEU A 607 30.40 -0.29 -17.31
C LEU A 607 30.90 -1.72 -17.58
N ALA A 608 30.07 -2.73 -17.34
CA ALA A 608 30.38 -4.14 -17.55
C ALA A 608 30.66 -4.46 -19.04
N ASN A 609 30.08 -3.70 -19.96
CA ASN A 609 30.38 -3.81 -21.38
C ASN A 609 31.86 -3.55 -21.69
N ALA A 610 32.49 -2.61 -20.98
CA ALA A 610 33.91 -2.29 -21.19
C ALA A 610 34.84 -3.43 -20.75
N SER A 611 34.44 -4.21 -19.75
CA SER A 611 35.19 -5.40 -19.29
C SER A 611 34.77 -6.70 -20.00
N LYS A 612 33.74 -6.66 -20.86
CA LYS A 612 33.10 -7.82 -21.52
C LYS A 612 32.45 -8.81 -20.55
N ASP A 613 32.05 -8.34 -19.37
CA ASP A 613 31.42 -9.16 -18.31
C ASP A 613 29.91 -8.87 -18.17
N LEU A 614 29.20 -8.67 -19.28
CA LEU A 614 27.73 -8.57 -19.27
C LEU A 614 27.08 -9.94 -19.07
N PRO A 615 25.93 -9.99 -18.38
CA PRO A 615 25.13 -11.20 -18.29
C PRO A 615 24.56 -11.58 -19.67
N ASP A 616 23.92 -12.76 -19.75
CA ASP A 616 23.16 -13.14 -20.93
C ASP A 616 21.85 -12.33 -21.02
N VAL A 617 21.19 -12.11 -19.87
CA VAL A 617 19.92 -11.37 -19.74
C VAL A 617 19.99 -10.36 -18.59
N ALA A 618 19.40 -9.18 -18.76
CA ALA A 618 19.09 -8.27 -17.66
C ALA A 618 17.56 -8.11 -17.52
N MET A 619 17.06 -8.15 -16.28
CA MET A 619 15.64 -8.06 -15.92
C MET A 619 15.41 -7.01 -14.82
N GLY A 620 14.18 -6.53 -14.70
CA GLY A 620 13.81 -5.48 -13.75
C GLY A 620 14.40 -4.11 -14.07
N ILE A 621 14.89 -3.88 -15.29
CA ILE A 621 15.51 -2.61 -15.69
C ILE A 621 14.45 -1.61 -16.15
N SER A 622 14.71 -0.32 -15.97
CA SER A 622 13.76 0.72 -16.40
C SER A 622 13.48 0.63 -17.91
N ASN A 623 12.23 0.84 -18.34
CA ASN A 623 11.76 0.58 -19.71
C ASN A 623 12.54 1.32 -20.83
N TRP A 624 13.24 2.41 -20.55
CA TRP A 624 14.06 3.14 -21.52
C TRP A 624 15.50 2.60 -21.67
N ILE A 625 15.98 1.81 -20.72
CA ILE A 625 17.36 1.30 -20.71
C ILE A 625 17.64 0.38 -21.92
N PRO A 626 16.73 -0.51 -22.36
CA PRO A 626 16.97 -1.34 -23.55
C PRO A 626 17.29 -0.53 -24.81
N TYR A 627 16.63 0.62 -25.03
CA TYR A 627 16.95 1.54 -26.12
C TYR A 627 18.39 2.09 -25.99
N ASP A 628 18.76 2.57 -24.79
CA ASP A 628 20.08 3.15 -24.53
C ASP A 628 21.22 2.13 -24.72
N LEU A 629 20.95 0.85 -24.47
CA LEU A 629 21.88 -0.25 -24.73
C LEU A 629 21.90 -0.64 -26.21
N ALA A 630 20.76 -0.64 -26.88
CA ALA A 630 20.61 -0.99 -28.30
C ALA A 630 21.35 -0.02 -29.23
N ILE A 631 21.20 1.29 -29.00
CA ILE A 631 21.89 2.31 -29.79
C ILE A 631 23.43 2.22 -29.67
N ARG A 632 23.93 1.61 -28.58
CA ARG A 632 25.36 1.32 -28.36
C ARG A 632 25.79 -0.03 -28.93
N GLY A 633 24.89 -0.75 -29.60
CA GLY A 633 25.15 -2.06 -30.19
C GLY A 633 25.34 -3.18 -29.17
N MET A 634 24.84 -3.02 -27.93
CA MET A 634 25.08 -3.95 -26.83
C MET A 634 24.08 -5.10 -26.77
N THR A 635 22.86 -4.91 -27.28
CA THR A 635 21.75 -5.85 -27.17
C THR A 635 21.41 -6.49 -28.51
N VAL A 636 20.68 -7.60 -28.47
CA VAL A 636 20.29 -8.38 -29.64
C VAL A 636 18.85 -8.03 -30.07
N ASP A 637 18.61 -8.00 -31.39
CA ASP A 637 17.27 -7.83 -31.96
C ASP A 637 16.44 -9.09 -31.71
N LEU A 638 15.45 -9.01 -30.82
CA LEU A 638 14.62 -10.14 -30.39
C LEU A 638 13.72 -10.68 -31.51
N ARG A 639 13.45 -9.86 -32.54
CA ARG A 639 12.61 -10.26 -33.68
C ARG A 639 13.19 -11.42 -34.48
N GLN A 640 14.48 -11.70 -34.33
CA GLN A 640 15.15 -12.78 -35.05
C GLN A 640 14.85 -14.18 -34.50
N PHE A 641 14.28 -14.27 -33.29
CA PHE A 641 14.04 -15.55 -32.63
C PHE A 641 12.63 -16.10 -32.89
N ASP A 642 12.54 -17.42 -33.05
CA ASP A 642 11.27 -18.12 -33.21
C ASP A 642 10.38 -17.99 -31.97
N GLY A 643 9.12 -17.56 -32.19
CA GLY A 643 8.14 -17.34 -31.12
C GLY A 643 8.11 -15.91 -30.58
N PHE A 644 8.89 -14.97 -31.13
CA PHE A 644 8.83 -13.56 -30.74
C PHE A 644 7.42 -12.95 -30.91
N GLY A 645 6.76 -13.22 -32.04
CA GLY A 645 5.42 -12.68 -32.30
C GLY A 645 4.37 -13.19 -31.30
N GLU A 646 4.47 -14.45 -30.89
CA GLU A 646 3.60 -15.05 -29.87
C GLU A 646 3.84 -14.38 -28.50
N LEU A 647 5.11 -14.21 -28.11
CA LEU A 647 5.50 -13.57 -26.85
C LEU A 647 4.95 -12.15 -26.72
N VAL A 648 5.04 -11.32 -27.76
CA VAL A 648 4.56 -9.92 -27.70
C VAL A 648 3.05 -9.80 -27.90
N SER A 649 2.36 -10.85 -28.34
CA SER A 649 0.90 -10.83 -28.58
C SER A 649 0.08 -10.74 -27.27
N THR A 650 0.66 -11.16 -26.15
CA THR A 650 0.06 -11.09 -24.80
C THR A 650 0.39 -9.79 -24.07
N MET A 651 1.10 -8.85 -24.72
CA MET A 651 1.55 -7.59 -24.15
C MET A 651 0.84 -6.40 -24.78
N THR A 652 0.81 -5.28 -24.07
CA THR A 652 0.25 -4.05 -24.61
C THR A 652 1.18 -3.42 -25.65
N LYS A 653 0.72 -3.29 -26.90
CA LYS A 653 1.54 -2.77 -28.01
C LYS A 653 2.22 -1.42 -27.72
N GLY A 654 1.52 -0.49 -27.09
CA GLY A 654 2.06 0.83 -26.75
C GLY A 654 3.20 0.79 -25.72
N ALA A 655 3.26 -0.25 -24.89
CA ALA A 655 4.34 -0.47 -23.95
C ALA A 655 5.63 -0.97 -24.62
N ILE A 656 5.58 -1.46 -25.86
CA ILE A 656 6.75 -1.95 -26.63
C ILE A 656 7.55 -0.79 -27.25
N ILE A 657 6.92 0.37 -27.48
CA ILE A 657 7.52 1.54 -28.12
C ILE A 657 8.95 1.89 -27.62
N PRO A 658 9.24 1.96 -26.29
CA PRO A 658 10.56 2.36 -25.81
C PRO A 658 11.62 1.25 -25.95
N TYR A 659 11.26 0.07 -26.43
CA TYR A 659 12.18 -1.05 -26.68
C TYR A 659 12.60 -1.15 -28.14
N VAL A 660 12.03 -0.33 -29.02
CA VAL A 660 12.33 -0.29 -30.45
C VAL A 660 13.51 0.64 -30.73
N TYR A 661 14.44 0.17 -31.55
CA TYR A 661 15.50 0.98 -32.12
C TYR A 661 15.71 0.62 -33.60
N ASP A 662 15.66 1.63 -34.48
CA ASP A 662 15.74 1.42 -35.94
C ASP A 662 14.68 0.37 -36.37
N THR A 663 15.09 -0.73 -37.01
CA THR A 663 14.18 -1.80 -37.46
C THR A 663 14.04 -2.97 -36.47
N GLY A 664 14.64 -2.90 -35.28
CA GLY A 664 14.68 -4.01 -34.31
C GLY A 664 13.94 -3.73 -33.01
N VAL A 665 13.67 -4.79 -32.26
CA VAL A 665 13.14 -4.75 -30.88
C VAL A 665 14.19 -5.33 -29.95
N TYR A 666 14.65 -4.56 -28.98
CA TYR A 666 15.84 -4.90 -28.16
C TYR A 666 15.51 -5.19 -26.71
N GLY A 667 14.23 -5.33 -26.40
CA GLY A 667 13.74 -5.76 -25.10
C GLY A 667 12.24 -5.91 -25.12
N ILE A 668 11.69 -6.33 -23.99
CA ILE A 668 10.24 -6.46 -23.78
C ILE A 668 9.87 -5.95 -22.38
N PRO A 669 8.64 -5.48 -22.17
CA PRO A 669 8.08 -5.25 -20.85
C PRO A 669 8.09 -6.52 -19.99
N GLU A 670 8.53 -6.39 -18.73
CA GLU A 670 8.41 -7.42 -17.70
C GLU A 670 7.18 -7.14 -16.83
N THR A 671 7.09 -5.90 -16.35
CA THR A 671 5.96 -5.38 -15.59
C THR A 671 5.35 -4.19 -16.31
N GLN A 672 4.10 -3.88 -15.99
CA GLN A 672 3.35 -2.79 -16.59
C GLN A 672 2.72 -1.92 -15.51
N ASP A 673 2.85 -0.61 -15.64
CA ASP A 673 2.18 0.39 -14.81
C ASP A 673 0.84 0.79 -15.46
N PHE A 674 0.01 1.53 -14.76
CA PHE A 674 -1.22 2.12 -15.30
C PHE A 674 -1.43 3.48 -14.66
N TRP A 675 -2.06 4.40 -15.40
CA TRP A 675 -2.45 5.71 -14.90
C TRP A 675 -3.95 5.90 -15.08
N VAL A 676 -4.68 5.96 -13.97
CA VAL A 676 -6.14 5.97 -13.92
C VAL A 676 -6.63 7.05 -12.97
N LEU A 677 -7.92 7.36 -13.03
CA LEU A 677 -8.56 8.29 -12.12
C LEU A 677 -8.92 7.59 -10.80
N PHE A 678 -8.41 8.09 -9.70
CA PHE A 678 -8.80 7.71 -8.34
C PHE A 678 -9.82 8.70 -7.84
N TYR A 679 -10.88 8.23 -7.16
CA TYR A 679 -11.86 9.11 -6.56
C TYR A 679 -12.42 8.55 -5.24
N ARG A 680 -12.71 9.46 -4.31
CA ARG A 680 -13.37 9.18 -3.02
C ARG A 680 -14.88 9.14 -3.22
N LYS A 681 -15.48 7.94 -3.09
CA LYS A 681 -16.92 7.75 -3.27
C LYS A 681 -17.73 8.59 -2.28
N ASP A 682 -17.28 8.62 -1.03
CA ASP A 682 -17.92 9.34 0.07
C ASP A 682 -17.84 10.87 -0.07
N LEU A 683 -16.85 11.39 -0.79
CA LEU A 683 -16.66 12.84 -1.00
C LEU A 683 -17.13 13.32 -2.38
N ILE A 684 -17.31 12.40 -3.34
CA ILE A 684 -17.69 12.70 -4.72
C ILE A 684 -19.10 12.16 -5.01
N THR A 685 -19.23 10.84 -5.13
CA THR A 685 -20.46 10.20 -5.62
C THR A 685 -21.61 10.29 -4.62
N ASP A 686 -21.33 10.10 -3.33
CA ASP A 686 -22.33 10.17 -2.27
C ASP A 686 -22.87 11.60 -2.07
N GLN A 687 -22.13 12.60 -2.56
CA GLN A 687 -22.55 14.02 -2.61
C GLN A 687 -23.27 14.38 -3.93
N GLY A 688 -23.57 13.38 -4.77
CA GLY A 688 -24.28 13.55 -6.04
C GLY A 688 -23.44 14.05 -7.21
N MET A 689 -22.11 14.20 -7.04
CA MET A 689 -21.22 14.56 -8.16
C MET A 689 -20.92 13.34 -9.03
N GLN A 690 -20.88 13.57 -10.34
CA GLN A 690 -20.51 12.55 -11.32
C GLN A 690 -18.99 12.41 -11.39
N VAL A 691 -18.50 11.20 -11.64
CA VAL A 691 -17.08 10.95 -11.89
C VAL A 691 -16.76 11.39 -13.32
N PRO A 692 -15.78 12.29 -13.54
CA PRO A 692 -15.50 12.87 -14.85
C PRO A 692 -14.92 11.84 -15.81
N SER A 693 -15.37 11.92 -17.06
CA SER A 693 -14.92 11.05 -18.15
C SER A 693 -13.96 11.80 -19.08
N THR A 694 -14.15 13.10 -19.25
CA THR A 694 -13.33 13.97 -20.11
C THR A 694 -12.60 15.05 -19.30
N TRP A 695 -11.60 15.67 -19.91
CA TRP A 695 -10.97 16.87 -19.35
C TRP A 695 -11.93 18.05 -19.22
N ASP A 696 -12.93 18.16 -20.08
CA ASP A 696 -13.98 19.17 -19.96
C ASP A 696 -14.88 18.91 -18.75
N ASP A 697 -15.17 17.64 -18.44
CA ASP A 697 -15.87 17.27 -17.20
C ASP A 697 -15.04 17.65 -15.97
N VAL A 698 -13.72 17.42 -16.01
CA VAL A 698 -12.81 17.83 -14.94
C VAL A 698 -12.91 19.34 -14.74
N VAL A 699 -12.75 20.14 -15.81
CA VAL A 699 -12.87 21.60 -15.75
C VAL A 699 -14.25 22.04 -15.24
N GLY A 700 -15.32 21.40 -15.69
CA GLY A 700 -16.69 21.69 -15.26
C GLY A 700 -16.97 21.35 -13.80
N MET A 701 -16.29 20.34 -13.25
CA MET A 701 -16.41 19.92 -11.85
C MET A 701 -15.60 20.81 -10.89
N LEU A 702 -14.49 21.41 -11.35
CA LEU A 702 -13.58 22.20 -10.50
C LEU A 702 -14.28 23.31 -9.69
N PRO A 703 -15.21 24.11 -10.24
CA PRO A 703 -15.93 25.11 -9.43
C PRO A 703 -16.70 24.52 -8.26
N SER A 704 -17.27 23.33 -8.40
CA SER A 704 -17.97 22.66 -7.30
C SER A 704 -16.99 22.14 -6.25
N LEU A 705 -15.90 21.48 -6.67
CA LEU A 705 -14.85 21.06 -5.74
C LEU A 705 -14.25 22.24 -4.96
N GLN A 706 -13.91 23.31 -5.67
CA GLN A 706 -13.26 24.49 -5.09
C GLN A 706 -14.20 25.26 -4.15
N ARG A 707 -15.51 25.33 -4.45
CA ARG A 707 -16.51 25.84 -3.49
C ARG A 707 -16.58 24.99 -2.23
N MET A 708 -16.27 23.70 -2.31
CA MET A 708 -16.19 22.85 -1.14
C MET A 708 -14.83 22.93 -0.42
N GLY A 709 -13.84 23.63 -1.00
CA GLY A 709 -12.45 23.70 -0.53
C GLY A 709 -11.56 22.53 -1.00
N LEU A 710 -12.10 21.68 -1.89
CA LEU A 710 -11.44 20.51 -2.47
C LEU A 710 -10.84 20.88 -3.84
N ASN A 711 -9.99 20.01 -4.39
CA ASN A 711 -9.43 20.21 -5.72
C ASN A 711 -9.13 18.87 -6.43
N PHE A 712 -8.79 18.96 -7.71
CA PHE A 712 -8.34 17.82 -8.51
C PHE A 712 -6.82 17.68 -8.41
N TYR A 713 -6.32 16.44 -8.35
CA TYR A 713 -4.88 16.17 -8.45
C TYR A 713 -4.47 15.78 -9.86
N GLU A 714 -3.46 16.48 -10.37
CA GLU A 714 -2.81 16.19 -11.64
C GLU A 714 -1.32 15.84 -11.39
N PRO A 715 -0.79 14.74 -11.96
CA PRO A 715 0.57 14.26 -11.70
C PRO A 715 1.71 15.28 -11.83
N LEU A 716 1.62 16.26 -12.74
CA LEU A 716 2.65 17.31 -12.90
C LEU A 716 2.89 18.09 -11.61
N SER A 717 1.91 18.16 -10.70
CA SER A 717 2.06 18.80 -9.38
C SER A 717 3.05 18.07 -8.46
N SER A 718 3.37 16.80 -8.73
CA SER A 718 4.32 16.04 -7.89
C SER A 718 5.79 16.20 -8.29
N TYR A 719 6.06 16.80 -9.45
CA TYR A 719 7.41 16.92 -10.01
C TYR A 719 7.96 18.35 -9.85
N THR A 720 8.71 18.66 -8.79
CA THR A 720 9.20 20.05 -8.56
C THR A 720 10.27 20.53 -9.55
N GLY A 721 11.01 19.60 -10.16
CA GLY A 721 12.09 19.89 -11.12
C GLY A 721 11.69 19.58 -12.56
N LEU A 722 12.29 18.52 -13.11
CA LEU A 722 11.99 18.04 -14.46
C LEU A 722 10.54 17.49 -14.49
N LYS A 723 9.73 17.96 -15.44
CA LYS A 723 8.44 17.37 -15.80
C LYS A 723 8.68 16.24 -16.81
N PRO A 724 8.63 14.96 -16.40
CA PRO A 724 9.00 13.87 -17.27
C PRO A 724 7.94 13.60 -18.35
N PHE A 725 8.30 12.82 -19.36
CA PHE A 725 7.39 12.36 -20.40
C PHE A 725 6.16 11.66 -19.82
N VAL A 726 6.32 10.77 -18.82
CA VAL A 726 5.19 10.07 -18.18
C VAL A 726 4.08 11.05 -17.70
N ALA A 727 4.41 12.28 -17.32
CA ALA A 727 3.41 13.26 -16.88
C ALA A 727 2.92 14.21 -18.00
N THR A 728 3.70 14.41 -19.06
CA THR A 728 3.38 15.38 -20.13
C THR A 728 2.78 14.74 -21.38
N LEU A 729 3.13 13.48 -21.67
CA LEU A 729 2.66 12.75 -22.85
C LEU A 729 1.15 12.58 -22.95
N PRO A 730 0.40 12.32 -21.85
CA PRO A 730 -1.05 12.17 -21.95
C PRO A 730 -1.69 13.35 -22.66
N PHE A 731 -1.29 14.58 -22.32
CA PHE A 731 -1.79 15.78 -22.97
C PHE A 731 -1.42 15.84 -24.45
N LEU A 732 -0.17 15.59 -24.81
CA LEU A 732 0.26 15.70 -26.21
C LEU A 732 -0.51 14.72 -27.11
N TYR A 733 -0.59 13.45 -26.73
CA TYR A 733 -1.22 12.42 -27.56
C TYR A 733 -2.74 12.48 -27.55
N GLN A 734 -3.39 12.82 -26.42
CA GLN A 734 -4.85 12.93 -26.37
C GLN A 734 -5.39 14.05 -27.27
N PHE A 735 -4.61 15.12 -27.45
CA PHE A 735 -4.94 16.22 -28.36
C PHE A 735 -4.49 15.97 -29.81
N GLY A 736 -4.07 14.75 -30.16
CA GLY A 736 -3.65 14.38 -31.51
C GLY A 736 -2.25 14.86 -31.92
N GLY A 737 -1.43 15.26 -30.95
CA GLY A 737 -0.05 15.67 -31.15
C GLY A 737 0.94 14.50 -31.18
N ASN A 738 2.20 14.81 -31.50
CA ASN A 738 3.33 13.87 -31.53
C ASN A 738 4.60 14.55 -31.02
N LEU A 739 5.60 13.77 -30.57
CA LEU A 739 6.89 14.31 -30.12
C LEU A 739 7.83 14.67 -31.28
N TYR A 740 7.82 13.87 -32.34
CA TYR A 740 8.81 13.91 -33.41
C TYR A 740 8.15 13.85 -34.77
N ALA A 741 8.85 14.37 -35.79
CA ALA A 741 8.56 14.04 -37.18
C ALA A 741 8.78 12.54 -37.41
N GLU A 742 8.13 11.96 -38.42
CA GLU A 742 8.21 10.52 -38.72
C GLU A 742 9.64 10.02 -38.91
N ASP A 743 10.52 10.87 -39.45
CA ASP A 743 11.93 10.56 -39.68
C ASP A 743 12.84 10.81 -38.47
N GLY A 744 12.29 11.28 -37.35
CA GLY A 744 13.00 11.60 -36.11
C GLY A 744 14.00 12.75 -36.21
N MET A 745 14.09 13.45 -37.35
CA MET A 745 15.12 14.47 -37.60
C MET A 745 14.76 15.83 -36.99
N SER A 746 13.51 16.02 -36.59
CA SER A 746 13.03 17.19 -35.87
C SER A 746 11.92 16.83 -34.90
N THR A 747 11.71 17.71 -33.92
CA THR A 747 10.55 17.65 -33.03
C THR A 747 9.32 18.33 -33.67
N THR A 748 8.12 17.95 -33.24
CA THR A 748 6.84 18.52 -33.71
C THR A 748 6.12 19.36 -32.65
N LEU A 749 6.85 19.84 -31.63
CA LEU A 749 6.28 20.60 -30.50
C LEU A 749 5.60 21.92 -30.91
N ASP A 750 5.89 22.48 -32.08
CA ASP A 750 5.25 23.66 -32.66
C ASP A 750 4.00 23.36 -33.50
N SER A 751 3.59 22.09 -33.63
CA SER A 751 2.32 21.75 -34.26
C SER A 751 1.13 22.35 -33.51
N GLU A 752 0.06 22.70 -34.22
CA GLU A 752 -1.13 23.31 -33.60
C GLU A 752 -1.79 22.39 -32.55
N ALA A 753 -1.71 21.07 -32.73
CA ALA A 753 -2.15 20.08 -31.74
C ALA A 753 -1.33 20.18 -30.44
N ASN A 754 0.00 20.18 -30.53
CA ASN A 754 0.88 20.31 -29.35
C ASN A 754 0.79 21.69 -28.67
N ILE A 755 0.60 22.76 -29.45
CA ILE A 755 0.34 24.10 -28.90
C ILE A 755 -0.97 24.08 -28.09
N THR A 756 -2.01 23.42 -28.61
CA THR A 756 -3.30 23.31 -27.92
C THR A 756 -3.18 22.46 -26.65
N ALA A 757 -2.50 21.32 -26.73
CA ALA A 757 -2.19 20.45 -25.61
C ALA A 757 -1.44 21.19 -24.50
N LEU A 758 -0.35 21.89 -24.84
CA LEU A 758 0.46 22.63 -23.86
C LEU A 758 -0.34 23.78 -23.23
N LYS A 759 -1.15 24.49 -24.02
CA LYS A 759 -2.04 25.53 -23.49
C LYS A 759 -3.02 24.93 -22.49
N PHE A 760 -3.69 23.83 -22.82
CA PHE A 760 -4.60 23.17 -21.89
C PHE A 760 -3.86 22.70 -20.62
N MET A 761 -2.76 21.96 -20.79
CA MET A 761 -1.90 21.46 -19.72
C MET A 761 -1.45 22.58 -18.77
N THR A 762 -1.08 23.75 -19.30
CA THR A 762 -0.67 24.89 -18.45
C THR A 762 -1.84 25.68 -17.88
N ASN A 763 -2.98 25.77 -18.58
CA ASN A 763 -4.20 26.40 -18.09
C ASN A 763 -4.79 25.70 -16.87
N LEU A 764 -4.62 24.38 -16.74
CA LEU A 764 -4.99 23.65 -15.51
C LEU A 764 -4.44 24.34 -14.25
N PHE A 765 -3.19 24.80 -14.31
CA PHE A 765 -2.51 25.44 -13.20
C PHE A 765 -2.71 26.96 -13.15
N THR A 766 -2.74 27.63 -14.30
CA THR A 766 -2.75 29.10 -14.36
C THR A 766 -4.15 29.71 -14.39
N ILE A 767 -5.13 29.01 -14.96
CA ILE A 767 -6.53 29.48 -15.11
C ILE A 767 -7.43 28.71 -14.16
N TYR A 768 -7.38 27.38 -14.18
CA TYR A 768 -8.32 26.53 -13.45
C TYR A 768 -7.90 26.25 -12.00
N ASN A 769 -6.73 26.75 -11.59
CA ASN A 769 -6.25 26.76 -10.21
C ASN A 769 -6.15 25.34 -9.59
N ILE A 770 -5.72 24.35 -10.37
CA ILE A 770 -5.22 23.07 -9.85
C ILE A 770 -3.91 23.34 -9.07
N PRO A 771 -3.63 22.62 -7.95
CA PRO A 771 -2.45 22.87 -7.15
C PRO A 771 -1.16 22.71 -7.97
N GLN A 772 -0.25 23.70 -7.90
CA GLN A 772 1.01 23.65 -8.65
C GLN A 772 2.02 22.66 -8.09
N GLU A 773 1.95 22.40 -6.77
CA GLU A 773 2.81 21.48 -6.06
C GLU A 773 1.98 20.64 -5.09
N VAL A 774 2.20 19.32 -5.11
CA VAL A 774 1.59 18.34 -4.20
C VAL A 774 2.69 17.37 -3.80
N THR A 775 3.12 17.44 -2.54
CA THR A 775 4.22 16.59 -2.06
C THR A 775 3.89 15.10 -2.16
N ASN A 776 2.66 14.73 -1.77
CA ASN A 776 2.25 13.33 -1.71
C ASN A 776 0.74 13.21 -1.93
N PHE A 777 0.35 12.75 -3.12
CA PHE A 777 -1.05 12.56 -3.45
C PHE A 777 -1.72 11.48 -2.60
N TYR A 778 -1.03 10.37 -2.30
CA TYR A 778 -1.58 9.31 -1.45
C TYR A 778 -2.09 9.88 -0.11
N ASN A 779 -1.31 10.73 0.55
CA ASN A 779 -1.72 11.38 1.80
C ASN A 779 -2.88 12.36 1.58
N SER A 780 -2.81 13.23 0.56
CA SER A 780 -3.89 14.19 0.27
C SER A 780 -5.21 13.51 -0.07
N PHE A 781 -5.17 12.39 -0.78
CA PHE A 781 -6.33 11.57 -1.12
C PHE A 781 -6.88 10.84 0.11
N ARG A 782 -6.00 10.24 0.91
CA ARG A 782 -6.31 9.59 2.18
C ARG A 782 -7.04 10.54 3.14
N TYR A 783 -6.53 11.75 3.29
CA TYR A 783 -7.11 12.79 4.15
C TYR A 783 -8.29 13.55 3.52
N GLY A 784 -8.61 13.28 2.25
CA GLY A 784 -9.74 13.88 1.55
C GLY A 784 -9.54 15.33 1.13
N THR A 785 -8.31 15.88 1.14
CA THR A 785 -8.03 17.24 0.65
C THR A 785 -8.03 17.30 -0.88
N LEU A 786 -7.53 16.24 -1.52
CA LEU A 786 -7.59 16.00 -2.97
C LEU A 786 -8.37 14.69 -3.21
N PRO A 787 -9.71 14.73 -3.16
CA PRO A 787 -10.56 13.54 -3.18
C PRO A 787 -10.62 12.86 -4.55
N ILE A 788 -10.04 13.47 -5.58
CA ILE A 788 -10.09 12.98 -6.96
C ILE A 788 -8.82 13.39 -7.71
N GLY A 789 -8.27 12.49 -8.52
CA GLY A 789 -7.12 12.79 -9.37
C GLY A 789 -6.47 11.57 -10.01
N ILE A 790 -5.50 11.83 -10.88
CA ILE A 790 -4.86 10.78 -11.67
C ILE A 790 -3.63 10.26 -10.91
N ALA A 791 -3.50 8.94 -10.76
CA ALA A 791 -2.33 8.32 -10.15
C ALA A 791 -2.07 6.93 -10.72
N ASN A 792 -1.06 6.23 -10.20
CA ASN A 792 -0.58 4.99 -10.78
C ASN A 792 -0.63 3.78 -9.83
N SER A 793 -0.07 2.65 -10.27
CA SER A 793 -0.04 1.39 -9.51
C SER A 793 0.64 1.50 -8.13
N VAL A 794 1.57 2.45 -7.95
CA VAL A 794 2.21 2.71 -6.64
C VAL A 794 1.19 3.27 -5.65
N THR A 795 0.44 4.30 -6.05
CA THR A 795 -0.64 4.86 -5.22
C THR A 795 -1.73 3.82 -4.97
N TYR A 796 -2.07 3.01 -5.97
CA TYR A 796 -3.01 1.91 -5.82
C TYR A 796 -2.59 0.95 -4.70
N LEU A 797 -1.33 0.49 -4.73
CA LEU A 797 -0.81 -0.42 -3.72
C LEU A 797 -0.78 0.23 -2.34
N GLN A 798 -0.37 1.50 -2.22
CA GLN A 798 -0.37 2.23 -0.95
C GLN A 798 -1.77 2.34 -0.35
N LEU A 799 -2.79 2.69 -1.15
CA LEU A 799 -4.18 2.77 -0.70
C LEU A 799 -4.72 1.40 -0.28
N LEU A 800 -4.34 0.34 -0.99
CA LEU A 800 -4.76 -1.02 -0.66
C LEU A 800 -4.18 -1.51 0.66
N VAL A 801 -2.89 -1.29 0.92
CA VAL A 801 -2.18 -1.94 2.05
C VAL A 801 -1.95 -1.04 3.26
N ALA A 802 -2.04 0.30 3.11
CA ALA A 802 -1.64 1.27 4.13
C ALA A 802 -2.71 2.32 4.48
N ALA A 803 -3.92 2.26 3.90
CA ALA A 803 -5.03 3.16 4.20
C ALA A 803 -6.32 2.42 4.63
N PRO A 804 -6.28 1.59 5.70
CA PRO A 804 -7.42 0.79 6.15
C PRO A 804 -8.64 1.65 6.53
N GLU A 805 -8.44 2.88 6.98
CA GLU A 805 -9.53 3.77 7.42
C GLU A 805 -10.37 4.37 6.27
N ILE A 806 -9.88 4.31 5.03
CA ILE A 806 -10.65 4.69 3.83
C ILE A 806 -10.89 3.49 2.91
N GLN A 807 -10.59 2.27 3.36
CA GLN A 807 -10.85 1.05 2.61
C GLN A 807 -12.33 1.01 2.21
N GLY A 808 -12.62 0.61 0.98
CA GLY A 808 -13.99 0.63 0.45
C GLY A 808 -14.59 2.00 0.11
N ASN A 809 -13.99 3.13 0.53
CA ASN A 809 -14.49 4.50 0.26
C ASN A 809 -13.85 5.17 -0.95
N TRP A 810 -13.07 4.44 -1.73
CA TRP A 810 -12.51 4.90 -2.99
C TRP A 810 -12.70 3.84 -4.07
N ASP A 811 -12.60 4.27 -5.32
CA ASP A 811 -12.69 3.42 -6.50
C ASP A 811 -11.86 4.02 -7.65
N LEU A 812 -11.82 3.31 -8.78
CA LEU A 812 -11.12 3.71 -9.99
C LEU A 812 -12.08 4.04 -11.13
N ALA A 813 -11.67 4.97 -11.98
CA ALA A 813 -12.25 5.22 -13.29
C ALA A 813 -11.16 5.41 -14.33
N LEU A 814 -11.52 5.35 -15.62
CA LEU A 814 -10.58 5.58 -16.71
C LEU A 814 -9.94 6.98 -16.60
N HIS A 815 -8.71 7.12 -17.10
CA HIS A 815 -8.03 8.40 -17.20
C HIS A 815 -8.90 9.39 -18.00
N PRO A 816 -9.14 10.63 -17.52
CA PRO A 816 -9.89 11.63 -18.27
C PRO A 816 -9.29 11.83 -19.67
N GLY A 817 -10.13 11.81 -20.70
CA GLY A 817 -9.68 11.95 -22.09
C GLY A 817 -10.17 13.21 -22.77
N VAL A 818 -9.84 13.33 -24.05
CA VAL A 818 -10.35 14.37 -24.94
C VAL A 818 -11.38 13.74 -25.88
N GLU A 819 -12.60 14.30 -25.92
CA GLU A 819 -13.62 13.86 -26.86
C GLU A 819 -13.31 14.43 -28.25
N THR A 820 -13.28 13.55 -29.25
CA THR A 820 -13.10 13.92 -30.66
C THR A 820 -14.43 14.35 -31.29
N GLU A 821 -14.39 14.98 -32.46
CA GLU A 821 -15.59 15.35 -33.21
C GLU A 821 -16.53 14.16 -33.53
N ASN A 822 -16.00 12.94 -33.50
CA ASN A 822 -16.76 11.70 -33.75
C ASN A 822 -17.34 11.07 -32.47
N GLY A 823 -17.17 11.68 -31.30
CA GLY A 823 -17.65 11.19 -30.00
C GLY A 823 -16.77 10.11 -29.35
N GLU A 824 -15.60 9.81 -29.93
CA GLU A 824 -14.60 8.94 -29.29
C GLU A 824 -13.80 9.74 -28.25
N ILE A 825 -13.65 9.20 -27.04
CA ILE A 825 -12.84 9.81 -25.98
C ILE A 825 -11.44 9.21 -25.99
N VAL A 826 -10.46 10.00 -26.42
CA VAL A 826 -9.05 9.59 -26.50
C VAL A 826 -8.39 9.72 -25.14
N ARG A 827 -7.84 8.62 -24.62
CA ARG A 827 -7.32 8.52 -23.23
C ARG A 827 -5.88 8.07 -23.13
N TYR A 828 -5.08 8.38 -24.15
CA TYR A 828 -3.68 7.99 -24.19
C TYR A 828 -2.94 8.33 -22.89
N ALA A 829 -2.32 7.33 -22.29
CA ALA A 829 -1.58 7.45 -21.03
C ALA A 829 -0.40 6.47 -21.01
N PRO A 830 0.68 6.74 -20.27
CA PRO A 830 1.80 5.82 -20.14
C PRO A 830 1.42 4.55 -19.38
N ALA A 831 2.19 3.49 -19.62
CA ALA A 831 2.04 2.19 -18.98
C ALA A 831 3.39 1.47 -18.73
N GLY A 832 4.50 2.08 -19.12
CA GLY A 832 5.82 1.50 -18.98
C GLY A 832 6.24 1.37 -17.52
N SER A 833 6.81 0.21 -17.17
CA SER A 833 7.40 -0.03 -15.85
C SER A 833 8.82 -0.58 -16.03
N LEU A 834 9.03 -1.87 -15.81
CA LEU A 834 10.34 -2.52 -15.95
C LEU A 834 10.33 -3.47 -17.14
N GLY A 835 11.52 -3.77 -17.65
CA GLY A 835 11.71 -4.59 -18.84
C GLY A 835 12.86 -5.59 -18.74
N ILE A 836 12.96 -6.39 -19.81
CA ILE A 836 13.96 -7.43 -20.02
C ILE A 836 14.74 -7.14 -21.30
N THR A 837 16.05 -7.38 -21.29
CA THR A 837 16.89 -7.29 -22.50
C THR A 837 17.93 -8.41 -22.53
N LEU A 838 18.33 -8.80 -23.75
CA LEU A 838 19.34 -9.83 -24.01
C LEU A 838 20.59 -9.17 -24.61
N PHE A 839 21.77 -9.64 -24.21
CA PHE A 839 23.03 -9.06 -24.65
C PHE A 839 23.62 -9.76 -25.89
N LYS A 840 24.07 -8.95 -26.85
CA LYS A 840 24.67 -9.42 -28.11
C LYS A 840 25.98 -10.19 -27.90
N GLN A 841 26.69 -9.92 -26.81
CA GLN A 841 27.93 -10.64 -26.50
C GLN A 841 27.71 -12.07 -25.98
N SER A 842 26.48 -12.40 -25.57
CA SER A 842 26.14 -13.74 -25.11
C SER A 842 26.37 -14.77 -26.22
N LYS A 843 26.92 -15.92 -25.84
CA LYS A 843 27.00 -17.12 -26.70
C LYS A 843 25.76 -18.01 -26.60
N LYS A 844 24.82 -17.65 -25.71
CA LYS A 844 23.65 -18.43 -25.32
C LYS A 844 22.34 -17.74 -25.71
N GLN A 845 22.35 -16.92 -26.76
CA GLN A 845 21.24 -16.03 -27.10
C GLN A 845 19.92 -16.79 -27.34
N GLN A 846 19.97 -17.94 -28.02
CA GLN A 846 18.77 -18.77 -28.21
C GLN A 846 18.24 -19.29 -26.87
N GLN A 847 19.11 -19.87 -26.03
CA GLN A 847 18.70 -20.38 -24.72
C GLN A 847 18.16 -19.26 -23.81
N ALA A 848 18.80 -18.09 -23.84
CA ALA A 848 18.35 -16.90 -23.13
C ALA A 848 16.96 -16.46 -23.60
N PHE A 849 16.68 -16.51 -24.90
CA PHE A 849 15.37 -16.19 -25.44
C PHE A 849 14.30 -17.22 -25.07
N GLU A 850 14.62 -18.52 -25.11
CA GLU A 850 13.71 -19.57 -24.61
C GLU A 850 13.38 -19.39 -23.12
N PHE A 851 14.38 -19.01 -22.30
CA PHE A 851 14.15 -18.65 -20.91
C PHE A 851 13.20 -17.46 -20.76
N VAL A 852 13.37 -16.40 -21.57
CA VAL A 852 12.48 -15.23 -21.51
C VAL A 852 11.05 -15.58 -21.93
N LYS A 853 10.86 -16.43 -22.95
CA LYS A 853 9.54 -16.95 -23.32
C LYS A 853 8.91 -17.75 -22.18
N TRP A 854 9.66 -18.65 -21.56
CA TRP A 854 9.21 -19.41 -20.40
C TRP A 854 8.83 -18.48 -19.25
N TRP A 855 9.71 -17.54 -18.88
CA TRP A 855 9.49 -16.61 -17.78
C TRP A 855 8.24 -15.76 -17.98
N MET A 856 8.01 -15.26 -19.20
CA MET A 856 6.87 -14.40 -19.53
C MET A 856 5.60 -15.15 -19.95
N SER A 857 5.60 -16.48 -19.92
CA SER A 857 4.40 -17.28 -20.17
C SER A 857 3.31 -17.01 -19.12
N THR A 858 2.05 -17.15 -19.53
CA THR A 858 0.89 -16.86 -18.68
C THR A 858 0.90 -17.71 -17.41
N GLU A 859 1.26 -18.99 -17.54
CA GLU A 859 1.33 -19.94 -16.44
C GLU A 859 2.42 -19.56 -15.44
N VAL A 860 3.64 -19.28 -15.92
CA VAL A 860 4.79 -18.96 -15.04
C VAL A 860 4.60 -17.60 -14.36
N GLN A 861 4.10 -16.59 -15.07
CA GLN A 861 3.80 -15.30 -14.45
C GLN A 861 2.68 -15.43 -13.39
N THR A 862 1.65 -16.24 -13.65
CA THR A 862 0.58 -16.50 -12.67
C THR A 862 1.12 -17.24 -11.45
N GLU A 863 1.94 -18.28 -11.65
CA GLU A 863 2.60 -19.00 -10.56
C GLU A 863 3.47 -18.07 -9.72
N PHE A 864 4.25 -17.18 -10.36
CA PHE A 864 5.09 -16.22 -9.67
C PHE A 864 4.29 -15.21 -8.84
N ILE A 865 3.18 -14.68 -9.39
CA ILE A 865 2.24 -13.80 -8.66
C ILE A 865 1.73 -14.51 -7.40
N VAL A 866 1.23 -15.75 -7.54
CA VAL A 866 0.68 -16.52 -6.43
C VAL A 866 1.75 -16.88 -5.41
N ALA A 867 2.95 -17.25 -5.85
CA ALA A 867 4.08 -17.55 -4.98
C ALA A 867 4.50 -16.32 -4.15
N LEU A 868 4.65 -15.15 -4.79
CA LEU A 868 4.99 -13.90 -4.10
C LEU A 868 3.98 -13.57 -3.00
N GLN A 869 2.68 -13.59 -3.32
CA GLN A 869 1.65 -13.19 -2.37
C GLN A 869 1.39 -14.23 -1.27
N SER A 870 1.45 -15.53 -1.61
CA SER A 870 1.29 -16.61 -0.61
C SER A 870 2.45 -16.71 0.38
N MET A 871 3.65 -16.28 -0.02
CA MET A 871 4.85 -16.30 0.82
C MET A 871 5.05 -14.99 1.59
N TYR A 872 4.72 -13.83 1.00
CA TYR A 872 5.11 -12.53 1.52
C TYR A 872 3.99 -11.52 1.73
N GLY A 873 2.76 -11.79 1.28
CA GLY A 873 1.59 -10.91 1.48
C GLY A 873 1.27 -10.00 0.30
N GLU A 874 0.17 -9.26 0.42
CA GLU A 874 -0.40 -8.42 -0.64
C GLU A 874 0.49 -7.23 -1.03
N GLU A 875 1.40 -6.81 -0.14
CA GLU A 875 2.36 -5.75 -0.44
C GLU A 875 3.39 -6.15 -1.52
N TYR A 876 3.51 -7.45 -1.83
CA TYR A 876 4.35 -7.98 -2.91
C TYR A 876 3.53 -8.21 -4.20
N MET A 877 2.76 -7.19 -4.60
CA MET A 877 1.95 -7.24 -5.81
C MET A 877 2.82 -7.14 -7.08
N TRP A 878 2.52 -7.99 -8.06
CA TRP A 878 3.25 -8.06 -9.33
C TRP A 878 2.33 -7.77 -10.52
N PHE A 879 2.40 -6.54 -11.03
CA PHE A 879 1.68 -6.12 -12.24
C PHE A 879 2.40 -6.61 -13.49
N SER A 880 2.22 -7.89 -13.83
CA SER A 880 2.84 -8.50 -15.02
C SER A 880 2.47 -7.74 -16.30
N ALA A 881 3.42 -7.62 -17.23
CA ALA A 881 3.12 -7.11 -18.56
C ALA A 881 2.43 -8.13 -19.47
N ASN A 882 2.40 -9.41 -19.07
CA ASN A 882 1.51 -10.39 -19.68
C ASN A 882 0.07 -10.13 -19.18
N ILE A 883 -0.79 -9.66 -20.09
CA ILE A 883 -2.17 -9.23 -19.78
C ILE A 883 -3.00 -10.39 -19.25
N GLU A 884 -2.77 -11.61 -19.73
CA GLU A 884 -3.50 -12.80 -19.27
C GLU A 884 -3.13 -13.16 -17.83
N ALA A 885 -1.84 -13.07 -17.48
CA ALA A 885 -1.39 -13.26 -16.11
C ALA A 885 -1.89 -12.14 -15.17
N PHE A 886 -1.95 -10.89 -15.65
CA PHE A 886 -2.54 -9.78 -14.92
C PHE A 886 -4.01 -10.05 -14.53
N ARG A 887 -4.81 -10.65 -15.42
CA ARG A 887 -6.22 -11.00 -15.13
C ARG A 887 -6.36 -11.96 -13.94
N ASN A 888 -5.32 -12.73 -13.63
CA ASN A 888 -5.27 -13.65 -12.49
C ASN A 888 -4.87 -12.97 -11.16
N LEU A 889 -4.58 -11.67 -11.15
CA LEU A 889 -4.30 -10.96 -9.89
C LEU A 889 -5.52 -11.02 -8.94
N PRO A 890 -5.30 -11.28 -7.64
CA PRO A 890 -6.37 -11.32 -6.64
C PRO A 890 -6.72 -9.91 -6.12
N ILE A 891 -7.05 -9.00 -7.05
CA ILE A 891 -7.58 -7.67 -6.74
C ILE A 891 -9.04 -7.57 -7.21
N LYS A 892 -9.76 -6.52 -6.77
CA LYS A 892 -11.17 -6.30 -7.14
C LYS A 892 -11.35 -6.37 -8.66
N GLN A 893 -12.31 -7.18 -9.12
CA GLN A 893 -12.55 -7.38 -10.55
C GLN A 893 -12.82 -6.06 -11.28
N ALA A 894 -13.65 -5.18 -10.69
CA ALA A 894 -13.94 -3.86 -11.25
C ALA A 894 -12.67 -3.02 -11.47
N HIS A 895 -11.67 -3.12 -10.59
CA HIS A 895 -10.39 -2.43 -10.78
C HIS A 895 -9.59 -3.04 -11.94
N LYS A 896 -9.56 -4.38 -12.07
CA LYS A 896 -8.91 -5.06 -13.20
C LYS A 896 -9.53 -4.63 -14.53
N ASP A 897 -10.85 -4.56 -14.59
CA ASP A 897 -11.58 -4.17 -15.80
C ASP A 897 -11.22 -2.73 -16.23
N ILE A 898 -11.13 -1.80 -15.28
CA ILE A 898 -10.72 -0.40 -15.55
C ILE A 898 -9.25 -0.33 -15.99
N ILE A 899 -8.35 -1.05 -15.31
CA ILE A 899 -6.91 -1.06 -15.66
C ILE A 899 -6.71 -1.66 -17.06
N GLU A 900 -7.36 -2.78 -17.37
CA GLU A 900 -7.26 -3.43 -18.68
C GLU A 900 -7.84 -2.54 -19.79
N ALA A 901 -8.98 -1.89 -19.54
CA ALA A 901 -9.55 -0.92 -20.46
C ALA A 901 -8.63 0.30 -20.65
N GLN A 902 -7.95 0.78 -19.60
CA GLN A 902 -6.98 1.86 -19.70
C GLN A 902 -5.73 1.44 -20.50
N TRP A 903 -5.30 0.18 -20.42
CA TRP A 903 -4.16 -0.32 -21.19
C TRP A 903 -4.40 -0.39 -22.69
N GLN A 904 -5.66 -0.43 -23.16
CA GLN A 904 -5.96 -0.23 -24.58
C GLN A 904 -5.52 1.15 -25.09
N TRP A 905 -5.39 2.12 -24.17
CA TRP A 905 -4.89 3.47 -24.42
C TRP A 905 -3.45 3.66 -23.96
N ALA A 906 -2.70 2.60 -23.71
CA ALA A 906 -1.30 2.73 -23.31
C ALA A 906 -0.46 3.30 -24.46
N VAL A 907 0.33 4.32 -24.19
CA VAL A 907 1.36 4.83 -25.10
C VAL A 907 2.56 5.34 -24.33
N GLU A 908 3.74 4.86 -24.69
CA GLU A 908 5.01 5.32 -24.15
C GLU A 908 5.68 6.33 -25.09
N ALA A 909 6.61 7.13 -24.55
CA ALA A 909 7.43 8.00 -25.38
C ALA A 909 8.31 7.18 -26.32
N SER A 910 8.19 7.45 -27.62
CA SER A 910 9.17 7.04 -28.60
C SER A 910 10.55 7.51 -28.19
N ARG A 911 11.57 6.69 -28.43
CA ARG A 911 12.96 7.05 -28.15
C ARG A 911 13.69 7.37 -29.45
N ILE A 912 14.34 8.52 -29.44
CA ILE A 912 15.33 8.96 -30.43
C ILE A 912 16.62 9.33 -29.68
N PRO A 913 17.79 9.43 -30.35
CA PRO A 913 19.06 9.68 -29.67
C PRO A 913 19.09 10.95 -28.79
N ALA A 914 18.26 11.95 -29.10
CA ALA A 914 18.13 13.21 -28.36
C ALA A 914 16.85 13.32 -27.50
N ALA A 915 16.16 12.21 -27.22
CA ALA A 915 14.86 12.23 -26.54
C ALA A 915 14.89 12.97 -25.19
N TYR A 916 15.98 12.84 -24.43
CA TYR A 916 16.17 13.54 -23.15
C TYR A 916 16.11 15.06 -23.27
N MET A 917 16.53 15.63 -24.41
CA MET A 917 16.49 17.07 -24.60
C MET A 917 15.08 17.52 -24.92
N VAL A 918 14.32 16.73 -25.68
CA VAL A 918 12.92 17.03 -25.99
C VAL A 918 12.08 17.01 -24.71
N GLU A 919 12.27 16.01 -23.85
CA GLU A 919 11.65 15.95 -22.52
C GLU A 919 11.96 17.20 -21.69
N ARG A 920 13.25 17.56 -21.63
CA ARG A 920 13.70 18.76 -20.93
C ARG A 920 13.09 20.04 -21.51
N SER A 921 13.05 20.18 -22.83
CA SER A 921 12.51 21.36 -23.49
C SER A 921 11.00 21.53 -23.24
N ILE A 922 10.22 20.44 -23.18
CA ILE A 922 8.80 20.50 -22.75
C ILE A 922 8.70 20.96 -21.30
N SER A 923 9.51 20.38 -20.41
CA SER A 923 9.55 20.75 -18.99
C SER A 923 9.91 22.22 -18.78
N ASP A 924 10.91 22.73 -19.50
CA ASP A 924 11.35 24.12 -19.43
C ASP A 924 10.27 25.06 -19.99
N ALA A 925 9.59 24.67 -21.08
CA ALA A 925 8.47 25.42 -21.63
C ALA A 925 7.29 25.49 -20.64
N PHE A 926 6.89 24.36 -20.05
CA PHE A 926 5.87 24.31 -19.00
C PHE A 926 6.23 25.25 -17.84
N SER A 927 7.46 25.14 -17.31
CA SER A 927 7.91 25.94 -16.17
C SER A 927 7.91 27.44 -16.48
N LYS A 928 8.37 27.85 -17.68
CA LYS A 928 8.32 29.25 -18.12
C LYS A 928 6.89 29.78 -18.18
N ILE A 929 5.93 28.98 -18.65
CA ILE A 929 4.53 29.41 -18.77
C ILE A 929 3.87 29.49 -17.38
N VAL A 930 3.95 28.42 -16.59
CA VAL A 930 3.23 28.31 -15.31
C VAL A 930 3.81 29.21 -14.23
N PHE A 931 5.13 29.27 -14.11
CA PHE A 931 5.78 30.02 -13.02
C PHE A 931 6.21 31.43 -13.41
N ASN A 932 6.53 31.67 -14.70
CA ASN A 932 7.04 32.98 -15.16
C ASN A 932 6.05 33.73 -16.06
N GLY A 933 4.85 33.19 -16.32
CA GLY A 933 3.82 33.83 -17.15
C GLY A 933 4.24 34.02 -18.61
N ALA A 934 5.15 33.19 -19.13
CA ALA A 934 5.60 33.28 -20.52
C ALA A 934 4.47 32.93 -21.50
N ASN A 935 4.49 33.54 -22.68
CA ASN A 935 3.55 33.20 -23.75
C ASN A 935 3.80 31.77 -24.24
N PRO A 936 2.78 30.88 -24.28
CA PRO A 936 2.97 29.49 -24.69
C PRO A 936 3.60 29.30 -26.08
N ARG A 937 3.26 30.15 -27.05
CA ARG A 937 3.80 30.04 -28.41
C ARG A 937 5.28 30.41 -28.45
N ILE A 938 5.71 31.41 -27.67
CA ILE A 938 7.13 31.79 -27.57
C ILE A 938 7.91 30.70 -26.84
N ALA A 939 7.41 30.23 -25.69
CA ALA A 939 8.07 29.18 -24.92
C ALA A 939 8.27 27.89 -25.74
N LEU A 940 7.28 27.50 -26.55
CA LEU A 940 7.40 26.37 -27.48
C LEU A 940 8.37 26.63 -28.63
N SER A 941 8.36 27.83 -29.22
CA SER A 941 9.31 28.17 -30.29
C SER A 941 10.76 28.06 -29.81
N ASP A 942 11.05 28.51 -28.58
CA ASP A 942 12.38 28.35 -27.98
C ASP A 942 12.72 26.87 -27.75
N ALA A 943 11.76 26.11 -27.19
CA ALA A 943 11.90 24.69 -26.95
C ALA A 943 12.21 23.90 -28.24
N VAL A 944 11.55 24.23 -29.35
CA VAL A 944 11.80 23.60 -30.67
C VAL A 944 13.21 23.89 -31.16
N ILE A 945 13.71 25.11 -31.02
CA ILE A 945 15.08 25.48 -31.44
C ILE A 945 16.11 24.68 -30.64
N GLU A 946 15.95 24.61 -29.32
CA GLU A 946 16.85 23.87 -28.43
C GLU A 946 16.82 22.36 -28.73
N ALA A 947 15.62 21.79 -28.82
CA ALA A 947 15.42 20.38 -29.14
C ALA A 947 16.02 20.02 -30.52
N ASN A 948 15.70 20.77 -31.57
CA ASN A 948 16.18 20.47 -32.93
C ASN A 948 17.69 20.62 -33.07
N ARG A 949 18.32 21.56 -32.36
CA ARG A 949 19.79 21.66 -32.32
C ARG A 949 20.42 20.39 -31.75
N GLU A 950 19.85 19.85 -30.67
CA GLU A 950 20.35 18.63 -30.05
C GLU A 950 20.02 17.38 -30.87
N ILE A 951 18.83 17.31 -31.48
CA ILE A 951 18.46 16.24 -32.42
C ILE A 951 19.45 16.20 -33.58
N ALA A 952 19.73 17.32 -34.23
CA ALA A 952 20.70 17.38 -35.32
C ALA A 952 22.10 16.91 -34.87
N ARG A 953 22.55 17.38 -33.71
CA ARG A 953 23.85 16.99 -33.12
C ARG A 953 23.92 15.48 -32.88
N LYS A 954 22.90 14.89 -32.26
CA LYS A 954 22.87 13.45 -31.95
C LYS A 954 22.64 12.59 -33.18
N MET A 955 21.79 13.00 -34.10
CA MET A 955 21.62 12.28 -35.38
C MET A 955 22.92 12.29 -36.19
N GLU A 956 23.73 13.36 -36.11
CA GLU A 956 25.08 13.37 -36.70
C GLU A 956 26.07 12.47 -35.94
N GLU A 957 26.06 12.51 -34.60
CA GLU A 957 26.88 11.63 -33.73
C GLU A 957 26.64 10.14 -34.02
N PHE A 958 25.39 9.75 -34.27
CA PHE A 958 24.99 8.38 -34.56
C PHE A 958 24.90 8.05 -36.07
N GLY A 959 25.36 8.95 -36.94
CA GLY A 959 25.54 8.68 -38.38
C GLY A 959 24.27 8.68 -39.24
N TYR A 960 23.17 9.24 -38.73
CA TYR A 960 21.94 9.47 -39.51
C TYR A 960 21.97 10.79 -40.29
N MET A 961 22.81 11.73 -39.85
CA MET A 961 22.98 13.06 -40.46
C MET A 961 24.46 13.37 -40.69
N LYS A 962 24.77 14.24 -41.65
CA LYS A 962 26.10 14.83 -41.84
C LYS A 962 25.98 16.26 -42.36
N ASN A 963 26.63 17.22 -41.69
CA ASN A 963 26.55 18.65 -42.02
C ASN A 963 25.10 19.15 -42.18
N GLY A 964 24.20 18.74 -41.28
CA GLY A 964 22.79 19.12 -41.32
C GLY A 964 21.95 18.46 -42.42
N LYS A 965 22.49 17.48 -43.15
CA LYS A 965 21.76 16.73 -44.18
C LYS A 965 21.58 15.28 -43.76
N LYS A 966 20.33 14.80 -43.86
CA LYS A 966 19.98 13.39 -43.67
C LYS A 966 20.75 12.51 -44.67
N ILE A 967 21.39 11.46 -44.17
CA ILE A 967 22.14 10.48 -44.99
C ILE A 967 21.65 9.03 -44.79
N LYS A 968 20.89 8.77 -43.73
CA LYS A 968 20.23 7.49 -43.45
C LYS A 968 18.83 7.76 -42.91
N ASP A 969 17.86 6.93 -43.30
CA ASP A 969 16.52 6.96 -42.71
C ASP A 969 16.55 6.50 -41.25
N TYR A 970 15.73 7.15 -40.43
CA TYR A 970 15.40 6.73 -39.07
C TYR A 970 13.89 6.67 -39.01
N LEU A 971 13.34 5.61 -38.41
CA LEU A 971 11.90 5.44 -38.28
C LEU A 971 11.53 5.57 -36.81
N VAL A 972 10.62 6.48 -36.50
CA VAL A 972 10.13 6.67 -35.13
C VAL A 972 9.00 5.67 -34.84
N PRO A 973 9.13 4.81 -33.81
CA PRO A 973 8.05 3.94 -33.39
C PRO A 973 6.95 4.76 -32.73
N THR A 974 5.72 4.59 -33.17
CA THR A 974 4.51 5.26 -32.66
C THR A 974 3.40 4.23 -32.49
N ILE A 975 2.32 4.61 -31.80
CA ILE A 975 1.17 3.70 -31.66
C ILE A 975 0.51 3.32 -33.00
N TYR A 976 0.73 4.10 -34.06
CA TYR A 976 0.15 3.92 -35.38
C TYR A 976 0.94 2.97 -36.29
N ASN A 977 2.24 2.78 -36.05
CA ASN A 977 3.10 1.93 -36.86
C ASN A 977 3.77 0.79 -36.08
N ILE A 978 3.62 0.71 -34.74
CA ILE A 978 4.31 -0.27 -33.89
C ILE A 978 4.09 -1.73 -34.35
N ASP A 979 2.96 -2.03 -34.98
CA ASP A 979 2.61 -3.36 -35.51
C ASP A 979 3.63 -3.87 -36.55
N GLU A 980 4.42 -3.00 -37.17
CA GLU A 980 5.54 -3.38 -38.06
C GLU A 980 6.70 -4.08 -37.32
N TRP A 981 6.87 -3.80 -36.03
CA TRP A 981 7.91 -4.39 -35.18
C TRP A 981 7.43 -5.59 -34.37
N LEU A 982 6.12 -5.77 -34.20
CA LEU A 982 5.53 -6.87 -33.41
C LEU A 982 5.48 -8.21 -34.16
N LYS A 983 6.01 -8.25 -35.38
CA LYS A 983 6.13 -9.46 -36.18
C LYS A 983 7.56 -9.99 -36.12
N GLN A 984 7.68 -11.32 -36.10
CA GLN A 984 8.95 -12.01 -36.32
C GLN A 984 9.58 -11.52 -37.62
N LYS A 985 10.91 -11.40 -37.64
CA LYS A 985 11.66 -11.00 -38.82
C LYS A 985 11.64 -12.16 -39.82
N GLU A 986 11.06 -11.91 -41.00
CA GLU A 986 11.08 -12.86 -42.14
C GLU A 986 12.49 -13.16 -42.65
#